data_AF-A0A4Z0YWI5-F1
#
_entry.id   AF-A0A4Z0YWI5-F1
#
_cell.length_a   1.000
_cell.length_b   1.000
_cell.length_c   1.000
_cell.angle_alpha   90.00
_cell.angle_beta   90.00
_cell.angle_gamma   90.00
#
_symmetry.space_group_name_H-M   'P 1'
#
loop_
_entity.id
_entity.type
_entity.pdbx_description
1 polymer ?
#
loop_
_entity_poly.entity_id
_entity_poly.type
_entity_poly.pdbx_seq_one_letter_code
_entity_poly.pdbx_strand_id
1 'polypeptide(L)'
;MAGHIDQSLFDKALGEFKEGLGRREIEGFRATTLKDLKTSIGKLQAKQHAQRRLQDLTRLQPFLGAIEQYEQLVDLFYSNNDIVAFVWGPVKFLLQATSVDDGAFCELLDAYKNMGDNLPLLMQYQDLFYAAPHMIRVLSLMYADILKFQRIILRYFQQPRQSHILLLYYSQTVSKRYSTEWQQVFSESWDTCRSRFSGIILNMARHRTLIETKATPSQIEDVRQSIPKSRQIEDNQLDEQDLQRIRDVHNWLRATNNDIDQENHFKTRAEYPETGRWLLEIPFFKEWFNPQYPTIPPLLWLNGIPGAGKSILASLIVEEARKLNPAPTVLFFYCKHGNSERDNFVALGRSLLAQFLKQDNGLLPSFYQKSCRSGESSLISPALIEELLTLAFGNCKSAYIILDGLDECPRDQRKYITHWFRRLVEDLPNTEPERLRCLLVSQDDGFARKDFAGLAKANKLKQNCPLLTEEKANMIGSAVANVAEGMCSNVPQFVLFTYVANETQGLFLLAKLIWINLSGHTSIARLEEELEPGVFPKEINDAPLKWHEIQVMNSINLDKQCVALERQSFMKSPKDLCASLVDTRSDGTVEFVHLTAKFFLVEEHHVNASAEGLKLATLCIDYLNLPAYICPPTDQQVLDGDYGFMDYAVIYWLRHLEAGVTLKTDKDEQLVEQLAESLGIFISQHWTSPSTTMALAKRHSDKLQVFKVFPFYDQLEQVITSTRRQLRFFGNMKKEEIALNLVDIVGNVRDVLERIVSRTIDPSVLNRVNERYGSYIFKCPRFSCHFFPTGVSSVAERDKHISQHERPFRCSEEKCVGYTFGFASAAEREKHVRENHVTTAIQDEEFPTDQDVERRIMDNHPVADQNPDLEISCQEESMVNSTGVAMEQSESEPESQLELPQVRRQKRPRQTEFECPHCSNLYKKRYNLESHLQTHETQRSHVCDRCNKTFSRLDDYRRHLNTHTGAKNFVCRGELENGNPWGCGKSFARADTLKKHHESRVGRACIQHLQQQF
;
A
#
# COMPACT_ATOMS: atom_id res chain seq x y z
N MET A 1 -20.38 6.27 -74.94
CA MET A 1 -21.10 6.03 -73.67
C MET A 1 -20.11 6.30 -72.55
N ALA A 2 -20.37 7.24 -71.65
CA ALA A 2 -19.49 7.45 -70.51
C ALA A 2 -19.62 6.27 -69.54
N GLY A 3 -18.53 5.85 -68.91
CA GLY A 3 -18.60 4.86 -67.84
C GLY A 3 -19.36 5.44 -66.65
N HIS A 4 -20.40 4.75 -66.17
CA HIS A 4 -21.10 5.17 -64.96
C HIS A 4 -20.10 5.20 -63.80
N ILE A 5 -19.91 6.40 -63.24
CA ILE A 5 -19.06 6.61 -62.08
C ILE A 5 -19.73 5.93 -60.89
N ASP A 6 -18.94 5.19 -60.13
CA ASP A 6 -19.38 4.55 -58.89
C ASP A 6 -19.53 5.61 -57.79
N GLN A 7 -20.58 6.43 -57.90
CA GLN A 7 -20.90 7.53 -56.98
C GLN A 7 -20.96 7.04 -55.53
N SER A 8 -21.34 5.78 -55.34
CA SER A 8 -21.38 5.09 -54.04
C SER A 8 -20.05 5.16 -53.28
N LEU A 9 -18.89 5.24 -53.95
CA LEU A 9 -17.58 5.30 -53.29
C LEU A 9 -17.31 6.67 -52.66
N PHE A 10 -17.69 7.75 -53.35
CA PHE A 10 -17.59 9.12 -52.82
C PHE A 10 -18.61 9.35 -51.69
N ASP A 11 -19.86 8.96 -51.92
CA ASP A 11 -20.92 9.08 -50.90
C ASP A 11 -20.65 8.20 -49.68
N LYS A 12 -20.06 7.00 -49.84
CA LYS A 12 -19.62 6.16 -48.73
C LYS A 12 -18.50 6.82 -47.93
N ALA A 13 -17.46 7.32 -48.58
CA ALA A 13 -16.36 8.01 -47.89
C ALA A 13 -16.85 9.24 -47.11
N LEU A 14 -17.79 9.99 -47.69
CA LEU A 14 -18.43 11.13 -47.04
C LEU A 14 -19.39 10.72 -45.91
N GLY A 15 -20.05 9.56 -46.02
CA GLY A 15 -20.83 8.93 -44.96
C GLY A 15 -19.97 8.57 -43.76
N GLU A 16 -18.91 7.77 -43.97
CA GLU A 16 -17.91 7.39 -42.97
C GLU A 16 -17.30 8.63 -42.27
N PHE A 17 -17.18 9.77 -42.97
CA PHE A 17 -16.71 11.03 -42.38
C PHE A 17 -17.76 11.72 -41.50
N LYS A 18 -19.02 11.77 -41.93
CA LYS A 18 -20.14 12.42 -41.20
C LYS A 18 -20.52 11.69 -39.91
N GLU A 19 -20.27 10.39 -39.81
CA GLU A 19 -20.52 9.59 -38.60
C GLU A 19 -19.77 10.15 -37.37
N GLY A 20 -20.49 10.85 -36.49
CA GLY A 20 -19.95 11.47 -35.28
C GLY A 20 -19.64 12.97 -35.37
N LEU A 21 -20.01 13.65 -36.46
CA LEU A 21 -20.06 15.12 -36.50
C LEU A 21 -21.43 15.64 -36.05
N GLY A 22 -21.44 16.79 -35.38
CA GLY A 22 -22.66 17.47 -34.96
C GLY A 22 -23.41 18.08 -36.15
N ARG A 23 -24.75 18.16 -36.06
CA ARG A 23 -25.59 18.69 -37.15
C ARG A 23 -25.14 20.09 -37.64
N ARG A 24 -24.81 20.99 -36.72
CA ARG A 24 -24.30 22.34 -37.05
C ARG A 24 -22.94 22.32 -37.76
N GLU A 25 -22.08 21.35 -37.46
CA GLU A 25 -20.78 21.18 -38.12
C GLU A 25 -20.98 20.67 -39.55
N ILE A 26 -21.87 19.69 -39.75
CA ILE A 26 -22.23 19.18 -41.08
C ILE A 26 -22.83 20.30 -41.95
N GLU A 27 -23.75 21.09 -41.40
CA GLU A 27 -24.36 22.25 -42.08
C GLU A 27 -23.33 23.36 -42.37
N GLY A 28 -22.41 23.66 -41.44
CA GLY A 28 -21.37 24.69 -41.61
C GLY A 28 -20.20 24.30 -42.52
N PHE A 29 -19.82 23.01 -42.56
CA PHE A 29 -18.80 22.51 -43.49
C PHE A 29 -19.35 22.50 -44.92
N ARG A 30 -20.57 22.00 -45.12
CA ARG A 30 -21.27 22.03 -46.43
C ARG A 30 -21.34 23.44 -47.03
N ALA A 31 -21.50 24.46 -46.20
CA ALA A 31 -21.58 25.86 -46.62
C ALA A 31 -20.22 26.57 -46.81
N THR A 32 -19.08 25.87 -46.75
CA THR A 32 -17.75 26.49 -46.84
C THR A 32 -17.09 26.27 -48.21
N THR A 33 -16.80 27.36 -48.93
CA THR A 33 -16.07 27.34 -50.19
C THR A 33 -14.56 27.59 -50.01
N LEU A 34 -13.76 27.29 -51.05
CA LEU A 34 -12.35 27.68 -51.10
C LEU A 34 -12.15 29.20 -50.96
N LYS A 35 -13.09 30.02 -51.46
CA LYS A 35 -13.06 31.49 -51.30
C LYS A 35 -13.19 31.89 -49.84
N ASP A 36 -14.05 31.22 -49.07
CA ASP A 36 -14.20 31.45 -47.63
C ASP A 36 -12.97 31.04 -46.84
N LEU A 37 -12.34 29.92 -47.22
CA LEU A 37 -11.09 29.45 -46.64
C LEU A 37 -9.94 30.42 -46.92
N LYS A 38 -9.71 30.80 -48.19
CA LYS A 38 -8.70 31.81 -48.59
C LYS A 38 -8.93 33.15 -47.87
N THR A 39 -10.19 33.59 -47.73
CA THR A 39 -10.56 34.79 -46.97
C THR A 39 -10.28 34.64 -45.46
N SER A 40 -10.54 33.47 -44.88
CA SER A 40 -10.25 33.20 -43.46
C SER A 40 -8.74 33.17 -43.19
N ILE A 41 -7.95 32.58 -44.09
CA ILE A 41 -6.48 32.54 -44.01
C ILE A 41 -5.92 33.97 -44.02
N GLY A 42 -6.35 34.83 -44.95
CA GLY A 42 -5.92 36.23 -44.98
C GLY A 42 -6.27 37.01 -43.70
N LYS A 43 -7.45 36.78 -43.11
CA LYS A 43 -7.84 37.36 -41.81
C LYS A 43 -6.98 36.86 -40.65
N LEU A 44 -6.65 35.57 -40.62
CA LEU A 44 -5.76 34.98 -39.60
C LEU A 44 -4.35 35.55 -39.71
N GLN A 45 -3.80 35.66 -40.92
CA GLN A 45 -2.45 36.19 -41.15
C GLN A 45 -2.36 37.68 -40.75
N ALA A 46 -3.36 38.49 -41.10
CA ALA A 46 -3.43 39.88 -40.65
C ALA A 46 -3.53 40.01 -39.11
N LYS A 47 -4.29 39.13 -38.44
CA LYS A 47 -4.38 39.07 -36.98
C LYS A 47 -3.05 38.68 -36.33
N GLN A 48 -2.38 37.64 -36.84
CA GLN A 48 -1.07 37.20 -36.34
C GLN A 48 0.01 38.27 -36.56
N HIS A 49 0.00 38.94 -37.71
CA HIS A 49 0.88 40.09 -37.97
C HIS A 49 0.66 41.23 -36.96
N ALA A 50 -0.60 41.64 -36.72
CA ALA A 50 -0.92 42.67 -35.73
C ALA A 50 -0.50 42.27 -34.30
N GLN A 51 -0.53 40.98 -33.97
CA GLN A 51 -0.12 40.42 -32.68
C GLN A 51 1.39 40.08 -32.58
N ARG A 52 2.19 40.34 -33.63
CA ARG A 52 3.62 39.96 -33.73
C ARG A 52 3.89 38.46 -33.53
N ARG A 53 2.91 37.61 -33.86
CA ARG A 53 3.01 36.14 -33.85
C ARG A 53 3.58 35.60 -35.16
N LEU A 54 3.83 34.29 -35.21
CA LEU A 54 4.35 33.59 -36.38
C LEU A 54 3.32 33.59 -37.54
N GLN A 55 3.78 33.75 -38.78
CA GLN A 55 2.92 34.09 -39.94
C GLN A 55 3.05 33.15 -41.15
N ASP A 56 3.76 32.03 -41.04
CA ASP A 56 4.04 31.16 -42.20
C ASP A 56 2.87 30.25 -42.59
N LEU A 57 1.81 30.89 -43.08
CA LEU A 57 0.68 30.26 -43.76
C LEU A 57 1.02 29.88 -45.22
N THR A 58 2.23 30.15 -45.71
CA THR A 58 2.66 29.71 -47.05
C THR A 58 2.79 28.18 -47.13
N ARG A 59 3.04 27.54 -45.98
CA ARG A 59 3.04 26.08 -45.78
C ARG A 59 1.74 25.39 -46.18
N LEU A 60 0.61 26.10 -46.29
CA LEU A 60 -0.65 25.54 -46.83
C LEU A 60 -0.72 25.49 -48.36
N GLN A 61 0.13 26.22 -49.09
CA GLN A 61 0.00 26.36 -50.55
C GLN A 61 0.07 25.03 -51.33
N PRO A 62 0.94 24.05 -50.99
CA PRO A 62 0.95 22.75 -51.66
C PRO A 62 -0.41 22.03 -51.55
N PHE A 63 -1.00 22.02 -50.35
CA PHE A 63 -2.31 21.41 -50.11
C PHE A 63 -3.45 22.17 -50.80
N LEU A 64 -3.49 23.50 -50.66
CA LEU A 64 -4.55 24.31 -51.28
C LEU A 64 -4.52 24.18 -52.81
N GLY A 65 -3.35 24.25 -53.44
CA GLY A 65 -3.20 24.10 -54.88
C GLY A 65 -3.54 22.70 -55.38
N ALA A 66 -3.16 21.65 -54.64
CA ALA A 66 -3.51 20.27 -54.99
C ALA A 66 -5.03 20.01 -54.90
N ILE A 67 -5.70 20.49 -53.84
CA ILE A 67 -7.15 20.31 -53.69
C ILE A 67 -7.95 21.24 -54.63
N GLU A 68 -7.46 22.44 -54.96
CA GLU A 68 -8.07 23.31 -55.98
C GLU A 68 -8.02 22.67 -57.39
N GLN A 69 -6.97 21.91 -57.71
CA GLN A 69 -6.92 21.08 -58.92
C GLN A 69 -7.77 19.80 -58.79
N TYR A 70 -7.90 19.23 -57.59
CA TYR A 70 -8.78 18.09 -57.33
C TYR A 70 -10.25 18.46 -57.57
N GLU A 71 -10.69 19.62 -57.06
CA GLU A 71 -12.02 20.20 -57.23
C GLU A 71 -12.34 20.38 -58.73
N GLN A 72 -11.45 21.05 -59.47
CA GLN A 72 -11.58 21.24 -60.93
C GLN A 72 -11.64 19.92 -61.71
N LEU A 73 -10.86 18.91 -61.33
CA LEU A 73 -10.87 17.63 -62.03
C LEU A 73 -12.13 16.82 -61.71
N VAL A 74 -12.59 16.81 -60.46
CA VAL A 74 -13.74 15.99 -60.06
C VAL A 74 -15.07 16.60 -60.50
N ASP A 75 -15.20 17.92 -60.58
CA ASP A 75 -16.39 18.59 -61.15
C ASP A 75 -16.68 18.20 -62.62
N LEU A 76 -15.67 17.74 -63.38
CA LEU A 76 -15.84 17.24 -64.76
C LEU A 76 -16.54 15.87 -64.83
N PHE A 77 -16.58 15.15 -63.71
CA PHE A 77 -17.01 13.76 -63.64
C PHE A 77 -18.19 13.57 -62.65
N TYR A 78 -18.14 14.20 -61.48
CA TYR A 78 -19.02 13.93 -60.34
C TYR A 78 -20.01 15.08 -60.08
N SER A 79 -21.30 14.82 -60.28
CA SER A 79 -22.37 15.83 -60.34
C SER A 79 -22.85 16.40 -58.99
N ASN A 80 -22.10 16.21 -57.89
CA ASN A 80 -22.56 16.52 -56.53
C ASN A 80 -21.46 17.31 -55.78
N ASN A 81 -21.36 18.61 -56.10
CA ASN A 81 -20.23 19.51 -55.77
C ASN A 81 -19.97 19.72 -54.27
N ASP A 82 -20.87 19.29 -53.37
CA ASP A 82 -20.71 19.41 -51.91
C ASP A 82 -19.44 18.74 -51.37
N ILE A 83 -18.89 17.73 -52.07
CA ILE A 83 -17.83 16.87 -51.54
C ILE A 83 -16.57 17.61 -51.11
N VAL A 84 -16.15 18.68 -51.82
CA VAL A 84 -14.93 19.43 -51.50
C VAL A 84 -15.18 20.46 -50.38
N ALA A 85 -16.42 20.89 -50.17
CA ALA A 85 -16.78 21.70 -49.00
C ALA A 85 -16.53 20.93 -47.67
N PHE A 86 -16.67 19.60 -47.68
CA PHE A 86 -16.26 18.74 -46.56
C PHE A 86 -14.75 18.54 -46.42
N VAL A 87 -13.93 19.10 -47.33
CA VAL A 87 -12.49 19.30 -47.14
C VAL A 87 -12.21 20.72 -46.65
N TRP A 88 -12.80 21.74 -47.28
CA TRP A 88 -12.58 23.15 -46.93
C TRP A 88 -13.11 23.55 -45.54
N GLY A 89 -14.26 23.03 -45.13
CA GLY A 89 -14.89 23.27 -43.83
C GLY A 89 -14.00 22.88 -42.64
N PRO A 90 -13.55 21.61 -42.55
CA PRO A 90 -12.60 21.15 -41.53
C PRO A 90 -11.31 21.97 -41.46
N VAL A 91 -10.69 22.30 -42.60
CA VAL A 91 -9.45 23.10 -42.63
C VAL A 91 -9.68 24.49 -42.05
N LYS A 92 -10.77 25.16 -42.45
CA LYS A 92 -11.18 26.47 -41.94
C LYS A 92 -11.44 26.45 -40.44
N PHE A 93 -12.15 25.42 -39.94
CA PHE A 93 -12.44 25.24 -38.52
C PHE A 93 -11.17 25.00 -37.70
N LEU A 94 -10.31 24.06 -38.13
CA LEU A 94 -9.08 23.71 -37.43
C LEU A 94 -8.09 24.88 -37.36
N LEU A 95 -7.90 25.62 -38.46
CA LEU A 95 -7.04 26.82 -38.49
C LEU A 95 -7.59 27.95 -37.61
N GLN A 96 -8.93 28.11 -37.53
CA GLN A 96 -9.54 29.09 -36.64
C GLN A 96 -9.35 28.70 -35.17
N ALA A 97 -9.59 27.44 -34.82
CA ALA A 97 -9.41 26.90 -33.47
C ALA A 97 -7.96 27.05 -32.99
N THR A 98 -6.99 26.47 -33.69
CA THR A 98 -5.58 26.45 -33.24
C THR A 98 -4.92 27.83 -33.25
N SER A 99 -5.47 28.84 -33.93
CA SER A 99 -4.89 30.21 -34.04
C SER A 99 -4.62 30.95 -32.73
N VAL A 100 -5.06 30.42 -31.57
CA VAL A 100 -4.78 30.98 -30.24
C VAL A 100 -3.43 30.54 -29.65
N ASP A 101 -2.88 29.39 -30.08
CA ASP A 101 -1.59 28.86 -29.65
C ASP A 101 -0.66 28.63 -30.84
N ASP A 102 0.54 29.21 -30.79
CA ASP A 102 1.45 29.22 -31.93
C ASP A 102 2.08 27.82 -32.17
N GLY A 103 2.16 26.95 -31.16
CA GLY A 103 2.71 25.60 -31.26
C GLY A 103 1.76 24.64 -31.98
N ALA A 104 0.51 24.53 -31.50
CA ALA A 104 -0.52 23.73 -32.17
C ALA A 104 -0.86 24.26 -33.57
N PHE A 105 -0.80 25.58 -33.78
CA PHE A 105 -0.94 26.16 -35.11
C PHE A 105 0.21 25.73 -36.03
N CYS A 106 1.47 25.77 -35.57
CA CYS A 106 2.61 25.31 -36.37
C CYS A 106 2.53 23.83 -36.72
N GLU A 107 2.19 22.96 -35.77
CA GLU A 107 2.10 21.52 -36.01
C GLU A 107 0.94 21.13 -36.93
N LEU A 108 -0.21 21.81 -36.83
CA LEU A 108 -1.31 21.67 -37.78
C LEU A 108 -0.87 22.07 -39.21
N LEU A 109 -0.07 23.13 -39.35
CA LEU A 109 0.46 23.57 -40.63
C LEU A 109 1.45 22.57 -41.24
N ASP A 110 2.30 21.89 -40.45
CA ASP A 110 3.18 20.84 -40.98
C ASP A 110 2.41 19.58 -41.38
N ALA A 111 1.37 19.21 -40.65
CA ALA A 111 0.50 18.10 -41.04
C ALA A 111 -0.15 18.38 -42.40
N TYR A 112 -0.71 19.57 -42.62
CA TYR A 112 -1.28 19.97 -43.92
C TYR A 112 -0.24 20.14 -45.01
N LYS A 113 0.94 20.68 -44.71
CA LYS A 113 2.04 20.78 -45.68
C LYS A 113 2.45 19.40 -46.19
N ASN A 114 2.75 18.48 -45.28
CA ASN A 114 3.15 17.10 -45.61
C ASN A 114 2.05 16.36 -46.40
N MET A 115 0.79 16.58 -46.06
CA MET A 115 -0.35 16.10 -46.84
C MET A 115 -0.34 16.67 -48.28
N GLY A 116 -0.15 17.98 -48.44
CA GLY A 116 -0.06 18.64 -49.73
C GLY A 116 1.12 18.18 -50.59
N ASP A 117 2.31 18.06 -50.00
CA ASP A 117 3.54 17.62 -50.67
C ASP A 117 3.41 16.19 -51.24
N ASN A 118 2.54 15.35 -50.66
CA ASN A 118 2.25 13.98 -51.11
C ASN A 118 1.08 13.86 -52.10
N LEU A 119 0.34 14.94 -52.37
CA LEU A 119 -0.71 14.94 -53.40
C LEU A 119 -0.12 15.27 -54.79
N PRO A 120 -0.62 14.65 -55.88
CA PRO A 120 -0.24 15.04 -57.23
C PRO A 120 -0.91 16.36 -57.63
N LEU A 121 -0.22 17.18 -58.43
CA LEU A 121 -0.88 18.21 -59.23
C LEU A 121 -1.67 17.49 -60.34
N LEU A 122 -3.00 17.52 -60.25
CA LEU A 122 -3.88 16.65 -61.02
C LEU A 122 -4.17 17.15 -62.44
N MET A 123 -4.14 18.47 -62.70
CA MET A 123 -4.55 19.01 -64.01
C MET A 123 -3.61 18.60 -65.16
N GLN A 124 -2.33 18.35 -64.88
CA GLN A 124 -1.38 17.80 -65.88
C GLN A 124 -1.71 16.37 -66.33
N TYR A 125 -2.64 15.70 -65.62
CA TYR A 125 -3.09 14.34 -65.92
C TYR A 125 -4.55 14.31 -66.42
N GLN A 126 -5.18 15.45 -66.73
CA GLN A 126 -6.59 15.52 -67.13
C GLN A 126 -6.95 14.54 -68.26
N ASP A 127 -6.12 14.46 -69.30
CA ASP A 127 -6.29 13.53 -70.43
C ASP A 127 -6.28 12.04 -70.02
N LEU A 128 -5.54 11.69 -68.96
CA LEU A 128 -5.49 10.32 -68.43
C LEU A 128 -6.84 9.88 -67.88
N PHE A 129 -7.57 10.76 -67.20
CA PHE A 129 -8.88 10.44 -66.63
C PHE A 129 -9.98 10.34 -67.70
N TYR A 130 -9.86 11.09 -68.80
CA TYR A 130 -10.70 10.91 -69.98
C TYR A 130 -10.39 9.60 -70.74
N ALA A 131 -9.10 9.26 -70.90
CA ALA A 131 -8.67 8.07 -71.65
C ALA A 131 -8.82 6.75 -70.87
N ALA A 132 -8.72 6.79 -69.54
CA ALA A 132 -8.69 5.62 -68.66
C ALA A 132 -9.69 5.74 -67.50
N PRO A 133 -10.99 5.39 -67.70
CA PRO A 133 -12.03 5.56 -66.68
C PRO A 133 -11.75 4.86 -65.34
N HIS A 134 -10.94 3.79 -65.33
CA HIS A 134 -10.53 3.13 -64.09
C HIS A 134 -9.69 4.01 -63.16
N MET A 135 -9.01 5.03 -63.69
CA MET A 135 -8.22 5.99 -62.90
C MET A 135 -9.09 6.88 -62.02
N ILE A 136 -10.36 7.11 -62.37
CA ILE A 136 -11.33 7.85 -61.54
C ILE A 136 -11.50 7.16 -60.18
N ARG A 137 -11.32 5.83 -60.09
CA ARG A 137 -11.34 5.09 -58.82
C ARG A 137 -10.22 5.54 -57.87
N VAL A 138 -9.05 5.92 -58.39
CA VAL A 138 -7.93 6.44 -57.58
C VAL A 138 -8.30 7.78 -56.93
N LEU A 139 -9.05 8.64 -57.63
CA LEU A 139 -9.56 9.88 -57.05
C LEU A 139 -10.47 9.60 -55.85
N SER A 140 -11.34 8.59 -55.91
CA SER A 140 -12.20 8.21 -54.78
C SER A 140 -11.41 7.66 -53.57
N LEU A 141 -10.31 6.95 -53.82
CA LEU A 141 -9.40 6.47 -52.75
C LEU A 141 -8.65 7.64 -52.11
N MET A 142 -8.17 8.60 -52.91
CA MET A 142 -7.57 9.84 -52.40
C MET A 142 -8.55 10.64 -51.54
N TYR A 143 -9.81 10.77 -51.97
CA TYR A 143 -10.84 11.46 -51.19
C TYR A 143 -11.11 10.80 -49.83
N ALA A 144 -11.23 9.46 -49.82
CA ALA A 144 -11.40 8.69 -48.60
C ALA A 144 -10.24 8.88 -47.61
N ASP A 145 -9.00 8.92 -48.10
CA ASP A 145 -7.82 9.15 -47.26
C ASP A 145 -7.69 10.62 -46.82
N ILE A 146 -8.07 11.60 -47.65
CA ILE A 146 -8.18 13.03 -47.27
C ILE A 146 -9.16 13.18 -46.11
N LEU A 147 -10.38 12.63 -46.24
CA LEU A 147 -11.39 12.68 -45.17
C LEU A 147 -10.96 11.93 -43.91
N LYS A 148 -10.20 10.83 -44.03
CA LYS A 148 -9.70 10.07 -42.86
C LYS A 148 -8.60 10.83 -42.10
N PHE A 149 -7.69 11.49 -42.80
CA PHE A 149 -6.74 12.43 -42.18
C PHE A 149 -7.47 13.57 -41.45
N GLN A 150 -8.45 14.21 -42.11
CA GLN A 150 -9.29 15.26 -41.51
C GLN A 150 -10.01 14.76 -40.24
N ARG A 151 -10.57 13.54 -40.28
CA ARG A 151 -11.31 12.90 -39.17
C ARG A 151 -10.42 12.63 -37.96
N ILE A 152 -9.15 12.26 -38.15
CA ILE A 152 -8.19 12.07 -37.05
C ILE A 152 -7.88 13.42 -36.39
N ILE A 153 -7.51 14.43 -37.18
CA ILE A 153 -7.10 15.74 -36.65
C ILE A 153 -8.29 16.51 -36.02
N LEU A 154 -9.47 16.46 -36.64
CA LEU A 154 -10.71 16.98 -36.03
C LEU A 154 -10.97 16.31 -34.68
N ARG A 155 -11.01 14.98 -34.63
CA ARG A 155 -11.27 14.24 -33.37
C ARG A 155 -10.24 14.54 -32.28
N TYR A 156 -8.98 14.77 -32.65
CA TYR A 156 -7.90 15.15 -31.74
C TYR A 156 -8.17 16.54 -31.11
N PHE A 157 -8.36 17.59 -31.92
CA PHE A 157 -8.62 18.95 -31.41
C PHE A 157 -10.03 19.14 -30.81
N GLN A 158 -11.01 18.30 -31.18
CA GLN A 158 -12.34 18.24 -30.55
C GLN A 158 -12.34 17.51 -29.19
N GLN A 159 -11.24 16.87 -28.75
CA GLN A 159 -11.22 16.20 -27.45
C GLN A 159 -11.39 17.21 -26.30
N PRO A 160 -12.15 16.89 -25.23
CA PRO A 160 -12.33 17.79 -24.08
C PRO A 160 -11.07 18.18 -23.29
N ARG A 161 -9.92 17.53 -23.56
CA ARG A 161 -8.61 17.91 -23.01
C ARG A 161 -7.90 18.97 -23.86
N GLN A 162 -8.23 19.02 -25.15
CA GLN A 162 -7.73 20.01 -26.11
C GLN A 162 -8.71 21.14 -26.37
N SER A 163 -9.96 21.01 -25.90
CA SER A 163 -10.89 22.13 -25.84
C SER A 163 -10.41 23.26 -24.93
N HIS A 164 -9.25 23.19 -24.27
CA HIS A 164 -8.52 24.36 -23.77
C HIS A 164 -8.23 25.37 -24.90
N ILE A 165 -7.86 24.91 -26.11
CA ILE A 165 -7.75 25.76 -27.31
C ILE A 165 -9.11 26.37 -27.69
N LEU A 166 -10.17 25.57 -27.68
CA LEU A 166 -11.52 26.04 -28.02
C LEU A 166 -12.07 27.01 -26.96
N LEU A 167 -11.79 26.77 -25.68
CA LEU A 167 -12.15 27.63 -24.57
C LEU A 167 -11.34 28.94 -24.61
N LEU A 168 -10.04 28.92 -24.90
CA LEU A 168 -9.25 30.13 -25.19
C LEU A 168 -9.77 30.92 -26.40
N TYR A 169 -10.37 30.25 -27.37
CA TYR A 169 -11.00 30.87 -28.54
C TYR A 169 -12.37 31.50 -28.20
N TYR A 170 -13.16 30.88 -27.30
CA TYR A 170 -14.49 31.34 -26.91
C TYR A 170 -14.54 32.21 -25.64
N SER A 171 -13.55 32.15 -24.74
CA SER A 171 -13.42 32.95 -23.52
C SER A 171 -12.00 33.51 -23.36
N GLN A 172 -11.90 34.83 -23.21
CA GLN A 172 -10.63 35.57 -23.25
C GLN A 172 -9.92 35.62 -21.87
N THR A 173 -10.21 34.67 -20.99
CA THR A 173 -10.02 34.80 -19.53
C THR A 173 -9.40 33.56 -18.90
N VAL A 174 -8.18 33.20 -19.31
CA VAL A 174 -7.46 32.02 -18.81
C VAL A 174 -6.08 32.41 -18.25
N SER A 175 -5.66 31.75 -17.17
CA SER A 175 -4.43 32.07 -16.43
C SER A 175 -3.16 31.54 -17.11
N LYS A 176 -2.09 32.33 -17.03
CA LYS A 176 -0.75 32.12 -17.64
C LYS A 176 0.00 30.86 -17.15
N ARG A 177 -0.53 30.14 -16.16
CA ARG A 177 0.02 28.87 -15.63
C ARG A 177 -0.45 27.65 -16.45
N TYR A 178 -1.72 27.65 -16.86
CA TYR A 178 -2.35 26.55 -17.60
C TYR A 178 -1.81 26.40 -19.03
N SER A 179 -1.30 27.48 -19.65
CA SER A 179 -0.73 27.43 -21.00
C SER A 179 0.52 26.53 -21.10
N THR A 180 1.40 26.55 -20.10
CA THR A 180 2.63 25.73 -20.08
C THR A 180 2.33 24.25 -19.87
N GLU A 181 1.38 23.92 -19.00
CA GLU A 181 0.97 22.54 -18.72
C GLU A 181 0.26 21.93 -19.95
N TRP A 182 -0.64 22.69 -20.59
CA TRP A 182 -1.26 22.28 -21.85
C TRP A 182 -0.25 22.11 -22.99
N GLN A 183 0.74 23.00 -23.15
CA GLN A 183 1.77 22.87 -24.19
C GLN A 183 2.58 21.58 -24.05
N GLN A 184 2.88 21.14 -22.81
CA GLN A 184 3.53 19.85 -22.59
C GLN A 184 2.63 18.69 -23.03
N VAL A 185 1.39 18.60 -22.55
CA VAL A 185 0.44 17.52 -22.92
C VAL A 185 0.21 17.48 -24.43
N PHE A 186 0.09 18.65 -25.07
CA PHE A 186 -0.03 18.74 -26.52
C PHE A 186 1.18 18.13 -27.22
N SER A 187 2.41 18.51 -26.85
CA SER A 187 3.63 17.95 -27.47
C SER A 187 3.74 16.43 -27.30
N GLU A 188 3.33 15.91 -26.15
CA GLU A 188 3.46 14.50 -25.77
C GLU A 188 2.38 13.60 -26.40
N SER A 189 1.18 14.15 -26.61
CA SER A 189 0.08 13.44 -27.27
C SER A 189 0.05 13.65 -28.80
N TRP A 190 0.65 14.73 -29.31
CA TRP A 190 0.66 15.01 -30.76
C TRP A 190 1.48 14.00 -31.55
N ASP A 191 2.64 13.55 -31.07
CA ASP A 191 3.42 12.52 -31.78
C ASP A 191 2.70 11.17 -31.86
N THR A 192 1.83 10.86 -30.88
CA THR A 192 0.92 9.69 -30.94
C THR A 192 -0.29 9.92 -31.85
N CYS A 193 -0.64 11.18 -32.15
CA CYS A 193 -1.57 11.51 -33.24
C CYS A 193 -0.88 11.41 -34.61
N ARG A 194 0.37 11.90 -34.70
CA ARG A 194 1.22 11.91 -35.90
C ARG A 194 1.47 10.50 -36.43
N SER A 195 1.69 9.52 -35.55
CA SER A 195 1.79 8.10 -35.94
C SER A 195 0.49 7.51 -36.48
N ARG A 196 -0.68 7.95 -35.98
CA ARG A 196 -2.00 7.48 -36.44
C ARG A 196 -2.38 8.01 -37.84
N PHE A 197 -1.79 9.12 -38.30
CA PHE A 197 -2.00 9.63 -39.67
C PHE A 197 -0.81 9.46 -40.64
N SER A 198 0.38 9.04 -40.17
CA SER A 198 1.53 8.81 -41.06
C SER A 198 1.28 7.71 -42.09
N GLY A 199 0.60 6.63 -41.71
CA GLY A 199 0.13 5.58 -42.63
C GLY A 199 -0.83 6.10 -43.69
N ILE A 200 -1.62 7.15 -43.40
CA ILE A 200 -2.49 7.80 -44.40
C ILE A 200 -1.65 8.59 -45.41
N ILE A 201 -0.65 9.36 -44.96
CA ILE A 201 0.28 10.09 -45.83
C ILE A 201 1.03 9.11 -46.77
N LEU A 202 1.47 7.96 -46.25
CA LEU A 202 2.10 6.91 -47.06
C LEU A 202 1.15 6.33 -48.13
N ASN A 203 -0.14 6.22 -47.82
CA ASN A 203 -1.15 5.79 -48.80
C ASN A 203 -1.47 6.88 -49.84
N MET A 204 -1.44 8.16 -49.47
CA MET A 204 -1.51 9.26 -50.44
C MET A 204 -0.33 9.23 -51.43
N ALA A 205 0.90 8.99 -50.93
CA ALA A 205 2.07 8.80 -51.78
C ALA A 205 1.90 7.62 -52.76
N ARG A 206 1.35 6.49 -52.31
CA ARG A 206 1.02 5.35 -53.19
C ARG A 206 -0.02 5.72 -54.24
N HIS A 207 -1.10 6.40 -53.88
CA HIS A 207 -2.13 6.87 -54.83
C HIS A 207 -1.57 7.87 -55.85
N ARG A 208 -0.67 8.76 -55.43
CA ARG A 208 0.10 9.64 -56.31
C ARG A 208 0.93 8.84 -57.32
N THR A 209 1.70 7.84 -56.87
CA THR A 209 2.49 6.98 -57.77
C THR A 209 1.61 6.22 -58.78
N LEU A 210 0.41 5.76 -58.40
CA LEU A 210 -0.51 5.10 -59.37
C LEU A 210 -0.91 6.03 -60.52
N ILE A 211 -1.06 7.34 -60.27
CA ILE A 211 -1.37 8.35 -61.30
C ILE A 211 -0.13 8.67 -62.13
N GLU A 212 1.01 8.95 -61.49
CA GLU A 212 2.28 9.27 -62.15
C GLU A 212 2.76 8.12 -63.07
N THR A 213 2.52 6.86 -62.69
CA THR A 213 2.89 5.65 -63.46
C THR A 213 1.79 5.14 -64.41
N LYS A 214 0.62 5.78 -64.47
CA LYS A 214 -0.54 5.39 -65.31
C LYS A 214 -1.00 3.95 -65.07
N ALA A 215 -1.25 3.61 -63.81
CA ALA A 215 -1.47 2.24 -63.34
C ALA A 215 -2.60 1.47 -64.05
N THR A 216 -2.41 0.15 -64.13
CA THR A 216 -3.40 -0.81 -64.62
C THR A 216 -4.48 -1.12 -63.57
N PRO A 217 -5.66 -1.63 -63.97
CA PRO A 217 -6.69 -2.06 -63.03
C PRO A 217 -6.23 -3.08 -61.97
N SER A 218 -5.29 -3.97 -62.30
CA SER A 218 -4.71 -4.91 -61.32
C SER A 218 -3.97 -4.15 -60.22
N GLN A 219 -3.02 -3.29 -60.58
CA GLN A 219 -2.20 -2.55 -59.62
C GLN A 219 -3.04 -1.67 -58.68
N ILE A 220 -4.16 -1.13 -59.17
CA ILE A 220 -5.12 -0.37 -58.34
C ILE A 220 -5.86 -1.29 -57.37
N GLU A 221 -6.24 -2.49 -57.79
CA GLU A 221 -6.90 -3.49 -56.95
C GLU A 221 -5.93 -4.12 -55.93
N ASP A 222 -4.66 -4.34 -56.31
CA ASP A 222 -3.58 -4.79 -55.43
C ASP A 222 -3.33 -3.78 -54.30
N VAL A 223 -3.31 -2.48 -54.62
CA VAL A 223 -3.28 -1.39 -53.62
C VAL A 223 -4.56 -1.39 -52.78
N ARG A 224 -5.75 -1.54 -53.38
CA ARG A 224 -7.03 -1.59 -52.66
C ARG A 224 -7.13 -2.75 -51.66
N GLN A 225 -6.50 -3.89 -51.95
CA GLN A 225 -6.53 -5.08 -51.08
C GLN A 225 -5.38 -5.13 -50.05
N SER A 226 -4.25 -4.46 -50.31
CA SER A 226 -3.15 -4.34 -49.36
C SER A 226 -3.40 -3.29 -48.29
N ILE A 227 -4.00 -2.14 -48.64
CA ILE A 227 -4.28 -1.03 -47.70
C ILE A 227 -5.01 -1.48 -46.42
N PRO A 228 -6.12 -2.25 -46.46
CA PRO A 228 -6.82 -2.69 -45.25
C PRO A 228 -5.96 -3.61 -44.37
N LYS A 229 -5.14 -4.47 -44.99
CA LYS A 229 -4.26 -5.40 -44.27
C LYS A 229 -3.11 -4.66 -43.59
N SER A 230 -2.46 -3.72 -44.28
CA SER A 230 -1.45 -2.84 -43.67
C SER A 230 -2.03 -2.03 -42.52
N ARG A 231 -3.21 -1.41 -42.69
CA ARG A 231 -3.88 -0.63 -41.63
C ARG A 231 -4.20 -1.49 -40.41
N GLN A 232 -4.77 -2.68 -40.59
CA GLN A 232 -5.05 -3.57 -39.46
C GLN A 232 -3.77 -4.03 -38.71
N ILE A 233 -2.63 -4.14 -39.40
CA ILE A 233 -1.33 -4.41 -38.75
C ILE A 233 -0.82 -3.16 -38.01
N GLU A 234 -0.89 -1.98 -38.64
CA GLU A 234 -0.49 -0.70 -38.05
C GLU A 234 -1.32 -0.35 -36.79
N ASP A 235 -2.66 -0.49 -36.87
CA ASP A 235 -3.59 -0.27 -35.77
C ASP A 235 -3.35 -1.26 -34.62
N ASN A 236 -3.22 -2.57 -34.91
CA ASN A 236 -2.90 -3.58 -33.89
C ASN A 236 -1.54 -3.31 -33.20
N GLN A 237 -0.53 -2.87 -33.95
CA GLN A 237 0.79 -2.52 -33.40
C GLN A 237 0.75 -1.27 -32.52
N LEU A 238 -0.11 -0.30 -32.84
CA LEU A 238 -0.32 0.89 -32.00
C LEU A 238 -1.07 0.55 -30.72
N ASP A 239 -2.12 -0.28 -30.80
CA ASP A 239 -2.85 -0.75 -29.62
C ASP A 239 -1.98 -1.66 -28.73
N GLU A 240 -1.13 -2.52 -29.29
CA GLU A 240 -0.15 -3.31 -28.52
C GLU A 240 0.90 -2.42 -27.82
N GLN A 241 1.36 -1.34 -28.48
CA GLN A 241 2.24 -0.35 -27.87
C GLN A 241 1.56 0.44 -26.75
N ASP A 242 0.32 0.90 -26.94
CA ASP A 242 -0.43 1.61 -25.90
C ASP A 242 -0.76 0.66 -24.71
N LEU A 243 -1.08 -0.61 -24.96
CA LEU A 243 -1.20 -1.63 -23.92
C LEU A 243 0.13 -1.88 -23.17
N GLN A 244 1.26 -1.85 -23.86
CA GLN A 244 2.57 -1.97 -23.21
C GLN A 244 2.89 -0.74 -22.35
N ARG A 245 2.63 0.47 -22.85
CA ARG A 245 2.75 1.72 -22.08
C ARG A 245 1.88 1.68 -20.82
N ILE A 246 0.64 1.18 -20.91
CA ILE A 246 -0.26 0.98 -19.75
C ILE A 246 0.41 0.07 -18.71
N ARG A 247 0.92 -1.09 -19.13
CA ARG A 247 1.62 -2.03 -18.23
C ARG A 247 2.83 -1.37 -17.55
N ASP A 248 3.67 -0.67 -18.31
CA ASP A 248 4.88 -0.05 -17.79
C ASP A 248 4.58 1.09 -16.81
N VAL A 249 3.57 1.93 -17.10
CA VAL A 249 3.15 2.99 -16.18
C VAL A 249 2.48 2.43 -14.93
N HIS A 250 1.64 1.38 -15.01
CA HIS A 250 1.07 0.75 -13.81
C HIS A 250 2.15 0.09 -12.93
N ASN A 251 3.14 -0.58 -13.54
CA ASN A 251 4.28 -1.15 -12.84
C ASN A 251 5.13 -0.06 -12.14
N TRP A 252 5.30 1.10 -12.78
CA TRP A 252 6.01 2.24 -12.24
C TRP A 252 5.26 2.97 -11.13
N LEU A 253 3.95 3.20 -11.29
CA LEU A 253 3.11 3.77 -10.24
C LEU A 253 3.05 2.85 -9.02
N ARG A 254 3.01 1.52 -9.22
CA ARG A 254 2.97 0.50 -8.17
C ARG A 254 1.93 0.85 -7.08
N ALA A 255 0.70 1.09 -7.54
CA ALA A 255 -0.39 1.58 -6.73
C ALA A 255 -1.04 0.48 -5.88
N THR A 256 -1.38 0.81 -4.63
CA THR A 256 -2.12 -0.06 -3.73
C THR A 256 -3.56 -0.22 -4.19
N ASN A 257 -4.02 -1.47 -4.35
CA ASN A 257 -5.39 -1.74 -4.79
C ASN A 257 -6.41 -1.39 -3.67
N ASN A 258 -7.16 -0.32 -3.89
CA ASN A 258 -8.23 0.14 -2.99
C ASN A 258 -9.62 -0.40 -3.38
N ASP A 259 -9.79 -0.99 -4.58
CA ASP A 259 -11.08 -1.56 -5.00
C ASP A 259 -11.52 -2.71 -4.07
N ILE A 260 -10.59 -3.43 -3.45
CA ILE A 260 -10.88 -4.52 -2.50
C ILE A 260 -11.59 -4.01 -1.24
N ASP A 261 -11.18 -2.86 -0.70
CA ASP A 261 -11.84 -2.28 0.47
C ASP A 261 -13.22 -1.73 0.10
N GLN A 262 -13.34 -1.06 -1.05
CA GLN A 262 -14.62 -0.61 -1.59
C GLN A 262 -15.60 -1.77 -1.76
N GLU A 263 -15.15 -2.89 -2.32
CA GLU A 263 -15.95 -4.11 -2.54
C GLU A 263 -16.40 -4.76 -1.22
N ASN A 264 -15.54 -4.76 -0.20
CA ASN A 264 -15.89 -5.27 1.13
C ASN A 264 -16.92 -4.36 1.84
N HIS A 265 -16.73 -3.03 1.77
CA HIS A 265 -17.69 -2.06 2.30
C HIS A 265 -19.02 -2.05 1.52
N PHE A 266 -18.98 -2.28 0.19
CA PHE A 266 -20.16 -2.50 -0.63
C PHE A 266 -20.93 -3.74 -0.17
N LYS A 267 -20.26 -4.90 -0.03
CA LYS A 267 -20.89 -6.14 0.49
C LYS A 267 -21.55 -5.94 1.85
N THR A 268 -20.87 -5.23 2.76
CA THR A 268 -21.44 -4.88 4.09
C THR A 268 -22.72 -4.04 4.00
N ARG A 269 -22.88 -3.21 2.95
CA ARG A 269 -24.13 -2.47 2.67
C ARG A 269 -25.11 -3.21 1.77
N ALA A 270 -24.68 -4.17 0.97
CA ALA A 270 -25.54 -4.91 0.05
C ALA A 270 -26.62 -5.73 0.80
N GLU A 271 -26.31 -6.17 2.03
CA GLU A 271 -27.29 -6.74 2.96
C GLU A 271 -28.40 -5.74 3.38
N TYR A 272 -28.11 -4.44 3.43
CA TYR A 272 -29.01 -3.39 3.91
C TYR A 272 -28.90 -2.10 3.05
N PRO A 273 -29.38 -2.09 1.79
CA PRO A 273 -29.01 -1.09 0.77
C PRO A 273 -29.36 0.38 1.08
N GLU A 274 -30.32 0.64 1.96
CA GLU A 274 -30.70 2.00 2.38
C GLU A 274 -29.75 2.62 3.44
N THR A 275 -28.84 1.81 3.98
CA THR A 275 -27.92 2.22 5.06
C THR A 275 -27.06 3.41 4.62
N GLY A 276 -27.12 4.49 5.39
CA GLY A 276 -26.34 5.71 5.15
C GLY A 276 -26.94 6.68 4.13
N ARG A 277 -27.97 6.31 3.36
CA ARG A 277 -28.55 7.20 2.33
C ARG A 277 -29.16 8.48 2.88
N TRP A 278 -29.51 8.52 4.17
CA TRP A 278 -29.91 9.75 4.87
C TRP A 278 -28.86 10.88 4.75
N LEU A 279 -27.58 10.55 4.59
CA LEU A 279 -26.51 11.54 4.36
C LEU A 279 -26.72 12.33 3.06
N LEU A 280 -27.22 11.66 2.01
CA LEU A 280 -27.53 12.25 0.70
C LEU A 280 -28.76 13.17 0.76
N GLU A 281 -29.57 13.06 1.81
CA GLU A 281 -30.79 13.83 2.04
C GLU A 281 -30.60 15.02 3.00
N ILE A 282 -29.46 15.12 3.70
CA ILE A 282 -29.12 16.33 4.47
C ILE A 282 -28.97 17.50 3.48
N PRO A 283 -29.73 18.61 3.59
CA PRO A 283 -29.70 19.69 2.58
C PRO A 283 -28.29 20.18 2.22
N PHE A 284 -27.46 20.44 3.24
CA PHE A 284 -26.07 20.86 3.08
C PHE A 284 -25.19 19.83 2.34
N PHE A 285 -25.34 18.52 2.63
CA PHE A 285 -24.58 17.50 1.91
C PHE A 285 -25.15 17.27 0.51
N LYS A 286 -26.48 17.36 0.35
CA LYS A 286 -27.20 17.23 -0.93
C LYS A 286 -26.81 18.32 -1.92
N GLU A 287 -26.63 19.56 -1.45
CA GLU A 287 -26.06 20.67 -2.22
C GLU A 287 -24.57 20.41 -2.56
N TRP A 288 -23.73 20.00 -1.60
CA TRP A 288 -22.32 19.66 -1.87
C TRP A 288 -22.16 18.45 -2.81
N PHE A 289 -23.12 17.53 -2.84
CA PHE A 289 -23.09 16.33 -3.67
C PHE A 289 -23.77 16.52 -5.04
N ASN A 290 -24.52 17.62 -5.25
CA ASN A 290 -25.15 17.90 -6.52
C ASN A 290 -24.26 18.82 -7.38
N PRO A 291 -23.85 18.41 -8.59
CA PRO A 291 -23.03 19.25 -9.48
C PRO A 291 -23.71 20.57 -9.90
N GLN A 292 -25.04 20.69 -9.78
CA GLN A 292 -25.82 21.84 -10.28
C GLN A 292 -25.95 23.03 -9.31
N TYR A 293 -25.53 22.90 -8.05
CA TYR A 293 -25.69 23.94 -7.01
C TYR A 293 -24.33 24.26 -6.34
N PRO A 294 -23.64 25.36 -6.73
CA PRO A 294 -22.27 25.65 -6.31
C PRO A 294 -22.15 26.64 -5.14
N THR A 295 -23.03 26.54 -4.14
CA THR A 295 -23.10 27.45 -2.96
C THR A 295 -22.22 27.05 -1.77
N ILE A 296 -21.62 25.86 -1.79
CA ILE A 296 -20.91 25.27 -0.65
C ILE A 296 -19.42 25.04 -1.00
N PRO A 297 -18.47 25.25 -0.07
CA PRO A 297 -17.06 25.02 -0.34
C PRO A 297 -16.76 23.60 -0.86
N PRO A 298 -16.03 23.45 -1.98
CA PRO A 298 -15.75 22.16 -2.60
C PRO A 298 -14.96 21.17 -1.72
N LEU A 299 -14.17 21.68 -0.75
CA LEU A 299 -13.41 20.86 0.20
C LEU A 299 -14.19 20.70 1.52
N LEU A 300 -14.64 19.48 1.78
CA LEU A 300 -15.56 19.10 2.84
C LEU A 300 -14.89 18.14 3.84
N TRP A 301 -15.09 18.37 5.15
CA TRP A 301 -14.65 17.47 6.21
C TRP A 301 -15.86 16.73 6.81
N LEU A 302 -15.89 15.41 6.70
CA LEU A 302 -16.81 14.53 7.44
C LEU A 302 -16.07 13.99 8.67
N ASN A 303 -16.64 14.19 9.85
CA ASN A 303 -16.08 13.67 11.09
C ASN A 303 -17.09 12.98 11.99
N GLY A 304 -16.56 12.04 12.76
CA GLY A 304 -17.33 11.21 13.69
C GLY A 304 -16.44 10.36 14.57
N ILE A 305 -17.02 9.85 15.64
CA ILE A 305 -16.35 8.91 16.54
C ILE A 305 -15.90 7.64 15.79
N PRO A 306 -14.93 6.88 16.33
CA PRO A 306 -14.62 5.55 15.84
C PRO A 306 -15.86 4.64 15.81
N GLY A 307 -15.89 3.65 14.91
CA GLY A 307 -17.04 2.73 14.77
C GLY A 307 -18.32 3.33 14.13
N ALA A 308 -18.49 4.65 14.07
CA ALA A 308 -19.68 5.34 13.53
C ALA A 308 -19.86 5.27 12.00
N GLY A 309 -19.48 4.17 11.35
CA GLY A 309 -19.75 3.90 9.94
C GLY A 309 -19.03 4.81 8.93
N LYS A 310 -18.02 5.59 9.33
CA LYS A 310 -17.33 6.57 8.45
C LYS A 310 -16.92 5.99 7.08
N SER A 311 -16.18 4.88 7.06
CA SER A 311 -15.73 4.19 5.84
C SER A 311 -16.89 3.61 5.02
N ILE A 312 -17.98 3.21 5.68
CA ILE A 312 -19.21 2.72 5.04
C ILE A 312 -19.96 3.87 4.34
N LEU A 313 -19.98 5.06 4.94
CA LEU A 313 -20.51 6.28 4.31
C LEU A 313 -19.59 6.76 3.18
N ALA A 314 -18.26 6.75 3.35
CA ALA A 314 -17.29 7.05 2.30
C ALA A 314 -17.50 6.14 1.08
N SER A 315 -17.65 4.83 1.31
CA SER A 315 -17.95 3.83 0.30
C SER A 315 -19.28 4.07 -0.43
N LEU A 316 -20.34 4.48 0.29
CA LEU A 316 -21.61 4.88 -0.33
C LEU A 316 -21.43 6.09 -1.25
N ILE A 317 -20.69 7.12 -0.81
CA ILE A 317 -20.46 8.35 -1.57
C ILE A 317 -19.69 8.06 -2.86
N VAL A 318 -18.72 7.14 -2.83
CA VAL A 318 -18.00 6.64 -4.03
C VAL A 318 -18.96 5.97 -5.02
N GLU A 319 -19.92 5.18 -4.56
CA GLU A 319 -20.90 4.51 -5.42
C GLU A 319 -21.92 5.46 -6.03
N GLU A 320 -22.49 6.36 -5.25
CA GLU A 320 -23.46 7.32 -5.79
C GLU A 320 -22.79 8.33 -6.73
N ALA A 321 -21.53 8.72 -6.48
CA ALA A 321 -20.79 9.62 -7.36
C ALA A 321 -20.55 8.99 -8.75
N ARG A 322 -20.36 7.66 -8.82
CA ARG A 322 -20.23 6.89 -10.06
C ARG A 322 -21.54 6.82 -10.87
N LYS A 323 -22.69 7.16 -10.28
CA LYS A 323 -24.01 7.18 -10.95
C LYS A 323 -24.41 8.56 -11.50
N LEU A 324 -23.65 9.60 -11.18
CA LEU A 324 -23.94 10.96 -11.65
C LEU A 324 -23.85 11.05 -13.19
N ASN A 325 -24.64 11.95 -13.78
CA ASN A 325 -24.68 12.19 -15.22
C ASN A 325 -24.61 13.71 -15.50
N PRO A 326 -23.60 14.23 -16.24
CA PRO A 326 -22.45 13.52 -16.81
C PRO A 326 -21.57 12.89 -15.73
N ALA A 327 -21.00 11.72 -16.05
CA ALA A 327 -20.15 10.97 -15.11
C ALA A 327 -18.85 11.74 -14.80
N PRO A 328 -18.57 12.06 -13.52
CA PRO A 328 -17.30 12.64 -13.09
C PRO A 328 -16.24 11.54 -12.94
N THR A 329 -14.97 11.93 -12.88
CA THR A 329 -13.90 11.02 -12.43
C THR A 329 -14.05 10.80 -10.93
N VAL A 330 -14.22 9.54 -10.49
CA VAL A 330 -14.37 9.21 -9.07
C VAL A 330 -13.09 8.56 -8.57
N LEU A 331 -12.45 9.20 -7.60
CA LEU A 331 -11.16 8.82 -7.02
C LEU A 331 -11.33 8.64 -5.52
N PHE A 332 -10.70 7.61 -4.95
CA PHE A 332 -10.88 7.28 -3.54
C PHE A 332 -9.64 6.64 -2.94
N PHE A 333 -9.41 6.86 -1.64
CA PHE A 333 -8.30 6.25 -0.93
C PHE A 333 -8.70 5.96 0.51
N TYR A 334 -8.44 4.73 0.96
CA TYR A 334 -8.67 4.28 2.32
C TYR A 334 -7.31 4.15 3.02
N CYS A 335 -6.98 5.11 3.88
CA CYS A 335 -5.77 5.06 4.70
C CYS A 335 -5.81 3.85 5.66
N LYS A 336 -4.65 3.30 6.04
CA LYS A 336 -4.54 2.25 7.06
C LYS A 336 -3.31 2.39 7.93
N HIS A 337 -3.48 2.34 9.25
CA HIS A 337 -2.44 2.61 10.22
C HIS A 337 -1.29 1.58 10.15
N GLY A 338 -0.06 2.05 10.30
CA GLY A 338 1.15 1.21 10.28
C GLY A 338 1.48 0.56 8.93
N ASN A 339 0.72 0.84 7.87
CA ASN A 339 0.95 0.31 6.53
C ASN A 339 1.56 1.39 5.62
N SER A 340 2.86 1.24 5.32
CA SER A 340 3.62 2.19 4.49
C SER A 340 3.24 2.23 3.00
N GLU A 341 2.34 1.35 2.54
CA GLU A 341 1.69 1.44 1.23
C GLU A 341 0.28 2.08 1.35
N ARG A 342 -0.11 2.63 2.51
CA ARG A 342 -1.45 3.21 2.79
C ARG A 342 -1.50 4.41 3.76
N ASP A 343 -0.39 4.84 4.37
CA ASP A 343 -0.40 5.85 5.45
C ASP A 343 0.20 7.22 5.07
N ASN A 344 0.60 7.42 3.81
CA ASN A 344 1.42 8.55 3.38
C ASN A 344 1.03 9.15 2.02
N PHE A 345 1.50 10.37 1.74
CA PHE A 345 1.17 11.10 0.50
C PHE A 345 1.64 10.36 -0.78
N VAL A 346 2.79 9.68 -0.73
CA VAL A 346 3.33 8.93 -1.88
C VAL A 346 2.41 7.76 -2.25
N ALA A 347 1.97 6.98 -1.26
CA ALA A 347 1.02 5.88 -1.44
C ALA A 347 -0.34 6.37 -1.98
N LEU A 348 -0.86 7.46 -1.41
CA LEU A 348 -2.09 8.10 -1.84
C LEU A 348 -2.00 8.56 -3.29
N GLY A 349 -0.97 9.34 -3.63
CA GLY A 349 -0.78 9.90 -4.97
C GLY A 349 -0.67 8.83 -6.05
N ARG A 350 0.13 7.77 -5.82
CA ARG A 350 0.19 6.60 -6.72
C ARG A 350 -1.18 5.98 -6.99
N SER A 351 -2.01 5.84 -5.95
CA SER A 351 -3.34 5.25 -6.08
C SER A 351 -4.29 6.13 -6.88
N LEU A 352 -4.33 7.44 -6.61
CA LEU A 352 -5.16 8.37 -7.37
C LEU A 352 -4.71 8.48 -8.83
N LEU A 353 -3.40 8.46 -9.10
CA LEU A 353 -2.85 8.45 -10.47
C LEU A 353 -3.23 7.17 -11.24
N ALA A 354 -3.20 6.00 -10.60
CA ALA A 354 -3.62 4.75 -11.22
C ALA A 354 -5.15 4.68 -11.44
N GLN A 355 -5.94 5.24 -10.52
CA GLN A 355 -7.40 5.37 -10.68
C GLN A 355 -7.78 6.40 -11.75
N PHE A 356 -6.97 7.45 -11.93
CA PHE A 356 -7.08 8.37 -13.06
C PHE A 356 -6.90 7.62 -14.39
N LEU A 357 -5.79 6.89 -14.59
CA LEU A 357 -5.57 6.12 -15.82
C LEU A 357 -6.68 5.10 -16.10
N LYS A 358 -7.16 4.39 -15.06
CA LYS A 358 -8.29 3.43 -15.13
C LYS A 358 -9.58 4.07 -15.67
N GLN A 359 -9.74 5.39 -15.57
CA GLN A 359 -10.89 6.16 -16.06
C GLN A 359 -10.55 7.03 -17.29
N ASP A 360 -9.28 7.39 -17.49
CA ASP A 360 -8.79 8.29 -18.53
C ASP A 360 -7.39 7.89 -19.03
N ASN A 361 -7.35 7.08 -20.09
CA ASN A 361 -6.12 6.72 -20.81
C ASN A 361 -5.46 7.90 -21.57
N GLY A 362 -6.09 9.07 -21.66
CA GLY A 362 -5.57 10.22 -22.41
C GLY A 362 -4.31 10.84 -21.81
N LEU A 363 -4.06 10.61 -20.52
CA LEU A 363 -2.84 11.03 -19.82
C LEU A 363 -1.67 10.05 -19.96
N LEU A 364 -1.91 8.86 -20.53
CA LEU A 364 -0.91 7.80 -20.68
C LEU A 364 0.38 8.25 -21.38
N PRO A 365 0.38 9.00 -22.50
CA PRO A 365 1.62 9.40 -23.17
C PRO A 365 2.50 10.27 -22.27
N SER A 366 1.91 11.23 -21.56
CA SER A 366 2.60 12.08 -20.59
C SER A 366 3.12 11.29 -19.40
N PHE A 367 2.33 10.38 -18.84
CA PHE A 367 2.76 9.57 -17.70
C PHE A 367 3.90 8.61 -18.09
N TYR A 368 3.84 8.01 -19.27
CA TYR A 368 4.90 7.16 -19.83
C TYR A 368 6.18 7.95 -20.18
N GLN A 369 6.04 9.17 -20.72
CA GLN A 369 7.19 10.05 -20.92
C GLN A 369 7.83 10.47 -19.59
N LYS A 370 7.02 10.79 -18.57
CA LYS A 370 7.51 11.13 -17.22
C LYS A 370 8.16 9.92 -16.54
N SER A 371 7.61 8.71 -16.64
CA SER A 371 8.22 7.50 -16.09
C SER A 371 9.58 7.22 -16.73
N CYS A 372 9.65 7.23 -18.07
CA CYS A 372 10.90 7.05 -18.82
C CYS A 372 11.97 8.10 -18.49
N ARG A 373 11.58 9.37 -18.27
CA ARG A 373 12.51 10.47 -17.93
C ARG A 373 12.90 10.52 -16.44
N SER A 374 12.09 9.96 -15.54
CA SER A 374 12.34 10.00 -14.09
C SER A 374 13.59 9.22 -13.66
N GLY A 375 13.89 8.11 -14.35
CA GLY A 375 14.89 7.13 -13.90
C GLY A 375 14.50 6.36 -12.63
N GLU A 376 13.32 6.60 -12.06
CA GLU A 376 12.81 5.89 -10.88
C GLU A 376 12.20 4.54 -11.30
N SER A 377 12.57 3.44 -10.63
CA SER A 377 11.97 2.12 -10.90
C SER A 377 10.56 1.96 -10.32
N SER A 378 10.17 2.86 -9.42
CA SER A 378 8.78 3.12 -9.03
C SER A 378 8.67 4.56 -8.56
N LEU A 379 7.56 5.26 -8.85
CA LEU A 379 7.35 6.67 -8.54
C LEU A 379 7.44 6.96 -7.03
N ILE A 380 8.57 7.50 -6.55
CA ILE A 380 8.86 7.77 -5.13
C ILE A 380 8.90 9.28 -4.85
N SER A 381 9.37 10.11 -5.80
CA SER A 381 9.47 11.56 -5.61
C SER A 381 8.11 12.22 -5.33
N PRO A 382 7.90 12.86 -4.17
CA PRO A 382 6.66 13.58 -3.88
C PRO A 382 6.42 14.72 -4.87
N ALA A 383 7.47 15.45 -5.28
CA ALA A 383 7.36 16.54 -6.24
C ALA A 383 6.90 16.06 -7.64
N LEU A 384 7.31 14.87 -8.08
CA LEU A 384 6.84 14.27 -9.33
C LEU A 384 5.39 13.76 -9.21
N ILE A 385 4.99 13.29 -8.02
CA ILE A 385 3.59 12.98 -7.72
C ILE A 385 2.73 14.24 -7.75
N GLU A 386 3.17 15.35 -7.15
CA GLU A 386 2.45 16.62 -7.21
C GLU A 386 2.32 17.15 -8.63
N GLU A 387 3.39 17.06 -9.44
CA GLU A 387 3.35 17.44 -10.85
C GLU A 387 2.32 16.60 -11.63
N LEU A 388 2.37 15.26 -11.50
CA LEU A 388 1.46 14.36 -12.20
C LEU A 388 0.00 14.48 -11.73
N LEU A 389 -0.24 14.70 -10.44
CA LEU A 389 -1.58 14.95 -9.91
C LEU A 389 -2.10 16.30 -10.39
N THR A 390 -1.28 17.36 -10.39
CA THR A 390 -1.65 18.67 -10.94
C THR A 390 -2.00 18.55 -12.43
N LEU A 391 -1.20 17.81 -13.20
CA LEU A 391 -1.46 17.52 -14.61
C LEU A 391 -2.80 16.77 -14.81
N ALA A 392 -3.06 15.75 -13.99
CA ALA A 392 -4.27 14.95 -14.08
C ALA A 392 -5.53 15.73 -13.69
N PHE A 393 -5.49 16.45 -12.56
CA PHE A 393 -6.58 17.33 -12.14
C PHE A 393 -6.76 18.53 -13.06
N GLY A 394 -5.71 19.06 -13.70
CA GLY A 394 -5.78 20.13 -14.69
C GLY A 394 -6.49 19.71 -15.98
N ASN A 395 -6.35 18.44 -16.40
CA ASN A 395 -6.99 17.90 -17.60
C ASN A 395 -8.37 17.25 -17.34
N CYS A 396 -8.83 17.22 -16.09
CA CYS A 396 -10.08 16.57 -15.69
C CYS A 396 -11.31 17.49 -15.86
N LYS A 397 -12.40 17.00 -16.46
CA LYS A 397 -13.68 17.74 -16.56
C LYS A 397 -14.29 18.05 -15.20
N SER A 398 -14.41 17.04 -14.35
CA SER A 398 -14.89 17.16 -12.98
C SER A 398 -14.50 15.91 -12.19
N ALA A 399 -14.20 16.07 -10.90
CA ALA A 399 -13.78 14.95 -10.06
C ALA A 399 -14.40 14.96 -8.66
N TYR A 400 -14.75 13.77 -8.18
CA TYR A 400 -15.04 13.49 -6.78
C TYR A 400 -13.87 12.75 -6.16
N ILE A 401 -13.34 13.25 -5.05
CA ILE A 401 -12.16 12.73 -4.36
C ILE A 401 -12.57 12.36 -2.93
N ILE A 402 -12.53 11.08 -2.57
CA ILE A 402 -12.95 10.60 -1.24
C ILE A 402 -11.74 10.01 -0.49
N LEU A 403 -11.27 10.70 0.55
CA LEU A 403 -10.10 10.30 1.34
C LEU A 403 -10.53 9.91 2.75
N ASP A 404 -10.56 8.60 3.04
CA ASP A 404 -11.02 8.05 4.31
C ASP A 404 -9.87 7.57 5.21
N GLY A 405 -10.10 7.62 6.52
CA GLY A 405 -9.11 7.21 7.52
C GLY A 405 -7.91 8.15 7.67
N LEU A 406 -8.02 9.44 7.32
CA LEU A 406 -6.87 10.38 7.41
C LEU A 406 -6.30 10.53 8.83
N ASP A 407 -7.04 10.12 9.86
CA ASP A 407 -6.51 10.02 11.22
C ASP A 407 -5.49 8.88 11.42
N GLU A 408 -5.52 7.83 10.61
CA GLU A 408 -4.60 6.69 10.67
C GLU A 408 -3.19 7.01 10.13
N CYS A 409 -3.07 8.05 9.29
CA CYS A 409 -1.80 8.57 8.79
C CYS A 409 -0.95 9.22 9.90
N PRO A 410 0.40 9.08 9.86
CA PRO A 410 1.31 9.94 10.62
C PRO A 410 0.99 11.42 10.45
N ARG A 411 1.14 12.20 11.52
CA ARG A 411 0.61 13.58 11.61
C ARG A 411 1.24 14.52 10.57
N ASP A 412 2.51 14.33 10.24
CA ASP A 412 3.19 15.05 9.16
C ASP A 412 2.55 14.75 7.79
N GLN A 413 2.28 13.47 7.49
CA GLN A 413 1.61 13.04 6.26
C GLN A 413 0.17 13.55 6.20
N ARG A 414 -0.60 13.42 7.29
CA ARG A 414 -1.96 13.96 7.41
C ARG A 414 -1.98 15.46 7.07
N LYS A 415 -1.08 16.24 7.66
CA LYS A 415 -0.96 17.68 7.42
C LYS A 415 -0.53 17.99 5.97
N TYR A 416 0.41 17.22 5.42
CA TYR A 416 0.87 17.36 4.03
C TYR A 416 -0.27 17.16 3.03
N ILE A 417 -0.97 16.01 3.13
CA ILE A 417 -2.13 15.66 2.30
C ILE A 417 -3.19 16.77 2.39
N THR A 418 -3.55 17.19 3.61
CA THR A 418 -4.56 18.22 3.86
C THR A 418 -4.18 19.57 3.22
N HIS A 419 -2.92 19.99 3.35
CA HIS A 419 -2.45 21.24 2.77
C HIS A 419 -2.41 21.19 1.25
N TRP A 420 -1.96 20.07 0.67
CA TRP A 420 -1.89 19.88 -0.78
C TRP A 420 -3.29 19.89 -1.42
N PHE A 421 -4.27 19.16 -0.87
CA PHE A 421 -5.64 19.18 -1.38
C PHE A 421 -6.36 20.51 -1.16
N ARG A 422 -6.06 21.23 -0.06
CA ARG A 422 -6.55 22.60 0.12
C ARG A 422 -6.00 23.52 -0.97
N ARG A 423 -4.69 23.47 -1.23
CA ARG A 423 -4.06 24.27 -2.29
C ARG A 423 -4.56 23.91 -3.69
N LEU A 424 -4.75 22.63 -4.01
CA LEU A 424 -5.31 22.18 -5.29
C LEU A 424 -6.67 22.83 -5.59
N VAL A 425 -7.48 23.03 -4.53
CA VAL A 425 -8.81 23.65 -4.59
C VAL A 425 -8.71 25.19 -4.60
N GLU A 426 -7.76 25.77 -3.86
CA GLU A 426 -7.51 27.23 -3.83
C GLU A 426 -6.85 27.77 -5.11
N ASP A 427 -6.06 26.95 -5.83
CA ASP A 427 -5.43 27.29 -7.12
C ASP A 427 -6.42 27.19 -8.33
N LEU A 428 -7.70 26.85 -8.10
CA LEU A 428 -8.75 26.78 -9.14
C LEU A 428 -9.16 28.17 -9.67
N PRO A 429 -9.61 28.28 -10.94
CA PRO A 429 -10.20 29.52 -11.43
C PRO A 429 -11.53 29.84 -10.74
N ASN A 430 -11.74 31.11 -10.37
CA ASN A 430 -13.00 31.62 -9.80
C ASN A 430 -14.25 31.41 -10.68
N THR A 431 -14.07 30.97 -11.93
CA THR A 431 -15.14 30.66 -12.89
C THR A 431 -15.58 29.20 -12.90
N GLU A 432 -14.82 28.30 -12.25
CA GLU A 432 -15.10 26.85 -12.20
C GLU A 432 -14.83 26.22 -10.80
N PRO A 433 -15.24 26.85 -9.67
CA PRO A 433 -14.95 26.33 -8.33
C PRO A 433 -15.61 24.96 -8.05
N GLU A 434 -16.72 24.65 -8.71
CA GLU A 434 -17.45 23.38 -8.58
C GLU A 434 -16.79 22.17 -9.25
N ARG A 435 -15.70 22.38 -9.99
CA ARG A 435 -15.03 21.39 -10.84
C ARG A 435 -14.41 20.22 -10.06
N LEU A 436 -13.88 20.47 -8.87
CA LEU A 436 -13.32 19.44 -7.98
C LEU A 436 -14.11 19.43 -6.68
N ARG A 437 -14.57 18.26 -6.23
CA ARG A 437 -15.26 18.08 -4.95
C ARG A 437 -14.49 17.05 -4.13
N CYS A 438 -13.99 17.45 -2.96
CA CYS A 438 -13.08 16.65 -2.16
C CYS A 438 -13.63 16.46 -0.75
N LEU A 439 -13.78 15.20 -0.36
CA LEU A 439 -14.26 14.77 0.94
C LEU A 439 -13.10 14.17 1.75
N LEU A 440 -12.73 14.86 2.81
CA LEU A 440 -11.79 14.36 3.82
C LEU A 440 -12.61 13.72 4.93
N VAL A 441 -12.33 12.47 5.28
CA VAL A 441 -13.03 11.74 6.36
C VAL A 441 -12.03 11.38 7.47
N SER A 442 -12.36 11.75 8.72
CA SER A 442 -11.51 11.43 9.87
C SER A 442 -12.26 11.39 11.21
N GLN A 443 -11.55 11.03 12.28
CA GLN A 443 -11.93 11.38 13.65
C GLN A 443 -11.87 12.90 13.90
N ASP A 444 -12.66 13.39 14.85
CA ASP A 444 -12.66 14.79 15.35
C ASP A 444 -11.62 14.98 16.47
N ASP A 445 -10.38 14.57 16.22
CA ASP A 445 -9.28 14.60 17.20
C ASP A 445 -8.63 15.99 17.37
N GLY A 446 -7.82 16.17 18.42
CA GLY A 446 -7.20 17.45 18.77
C GLY A 446 -6.12 17.97 17.81
N PHE A 447 -5.67 17.15 16.86
CA PHE A 447 -4.81 17.52 15.73
C PHE A 447 -5.65 17.76 14.46
N ALA A 448 -6.62 16.88 14.18
CA ALA A 448 -7.59 17.03 13.11
C ALA A 448 -8.29 18.40 13.15
N ARG A 449 -8.74 18.85 14.35
CA ARG A 449 -9.31 20.20 14.54
C ARG A 449 -8.37 21.37 14.21
N LYS A 450 -7.05 21.14 14.15
CA LYS A 450 -6.02 22.14 13.82
C LYS A 450 -5.63 22.08 12.34
N ASP A 451 -5.43 20.87 11.81
CA ASP A 451 -5.00 20.66 10.43
C ASP A 451 -6.18 20.88 9.43
N PHE A 452 -7.39 20.43 9.78
CA PHE A 452 -8.65 20.71 9.07
C PHE A 452 -9.34 22.03 9.49
N ALA A 453 -8.63 22.93 10.19
CA ALA A 453 -9.17 24.24 10.54
C ALA A 453 -9.59 25.03 9.28
N GLY A 454 -10.72 25.74 9.37
CA GLY A 454 -11.30 26.50 8.26
C GLY A 454 -12.07 25.69 7.21
N LEU A 455 -12.03 24.35 7.24
CA LEU A 455 -12.82 23.53 6.31
C LEU A 455 -14.31 23.54 6.66
N ALA A 456 -15.14 23.50 5.62
CA ALA A 456 -16.57 23.23 5.74
C ALA A 456 -16.79 21.83 6.33
N LYS A 457 -17.81 21.66 7.17
CA LYS A 457 -18.08 20.40 7.88
C LYS A 457 -19.41 19.82 7.46
N ALA A 458 -19.41 18.57 7.01
CA ALA A 458 -20.61 17.76 7.07
C ALA A 458 -20.94 17.58 8.56
N ASN A 459 -22.22 17.67 8.92
CA ASN A 459 -22.64 17.71 10.33
C ASN A 459 -21.98 16.59 11.14
N LYS A 460 -21.31 16.98 12.24
CA LYS A 460 -20.58 16.07 13.12
C LYS A 460 -21.48 14.89 13.51
N LEU A 461 -21.02 13.66 13.24
CA LEU A 461 -21.70 12.44 13.67
C LEU A 461 -21.74 12.40 15.20
N LYS A 462 -22.89 12.84 15.74
CA LYS A 462 -23.31 12.80 17.14
C LYS A 462 -24.47 11.80 17.26
N GLN A 463 -24.76 11.35 18.49
CA GLN A 463 -25.82 10.39 18.84
C GLN A 463 -27.24 10.77 18.37
N ASN A 464 -27.49 12.03 17.97
CA ASN A 464 -28.81 12.50 17.56
C ASN A 464 -28.88 12.75 16.05
N CYS A 465 -29.38 11.77 15.29
CA CYS A 465 -29.81 11.96 13.90
C CYS A 465 -31.26 11.44 13.69
N PRO A 466 -32.29 12.20 14.12
CA PRO A 466 -33.66 11.73 14.21
C PRO A 466 -34.41 11.82 12.86
N LEU A 467 -34.04 10.97 11.89
CA LEU A 467 -34.67 10.97 10.55
C LEU A 467 -34.89 9.58 9.91
N LEU A 468 -35.08 8.54 10.73
CA LEU A 468 -35.92 7.40 10.31
C LEU A 468 -37.38 7.76 10.55
N THR A 469 -38.11 8.12 9.49
CA THR A 469 -39.57 8.27 9.56
C THR A 469 -40.23 6.90 9.77
N GLU A 470 -41.37 6.88 10.47
CA GLU A 470 -42.08 5.62 10.80
C GLU A 470 -42.37 4.76 9.56
N GLU A 471 -42.70 5.37 8.43
CA GLU A 471 -42.91 4.66 7.15
C GLU A 471 -41.67 3.87 6.69
N LYS A 472 -40.46 4.40 6.90
CA LYS A 472 -39.19 3.73 6.54
C LYS A 472 -38.80 2.66 7.56
N ALA A 473 -39.09 2.90 8.83
CA ALA A 473 -38.98 1.87 9.87
C ALA A 473 -39.91 0.69 9.57
N ASN A 474 -41.17 0.96 9.22
CA ASN A 474 -42.18 -0.04 8.85
C ASN A 474 -41.80 -0.83 7.58
N MET A 475 -41.12 -0.21 6.61
CA MET A 475 -40.66 -0.92 5.40
C MET A 475 -39.52 -1.91 5.70
N ILE A 476 -38.60 -1.58 6.60
CA ILE A 476 -37.58 -2.54 7.10
C ILE A 476 -38.26 -3.60 7.97
N GLY A 477 -39.18 -3.20 8.84
CA GLY A 477 -39.98 -4.08 9.68
C GLY A 477 -40.76 -5.13 8.87
N SER A 478 -41.37 -4.76 7.74
CA SER A 478 -42.11 -5.71 6.90
C SER A 478 -41.20 -6.71 6.16
N ALA A 479 -40.01 -6.28 5.72
CA ALA A 479 -39.02 -7.18 5.15
C ALA A 479 -38.48 -8.20 6.18
N VAL A 480 -38.34 -7.78 7.44
CA VAL A 480 -37.88 -8.63 8.56
C VAL A 480 -39.01 -9.51 9.12
N ALA A 481 -40.26 -9.04 9.12
CA ALA A 481 -41.42 -9.82 9.59
C ALA A 481 -41.60 -11.12 8.80
N ASN A 482 -41.35 -11.10 7.48
CA ASN A 482 -41.35 -12.27 6.60
C ASN A 482 -40.29 -13.33 6.95
N VAL A 483 -39.32 -13.02 7.81
CA VAL A 483 -38.30 -13.96 8.33
C VAL A 483 -38.65 -14.44 9.75
N ALA A 484 -39.46 -13.67 10.49
CA ALA A 484 -39.86 -13.94 11.87
C ALA A 484 -41.21 -14.70 11.99
N GLU A 485 -41.78 -15.16 10.87
CA GLU A 485 -43.09 -15.81 10.80
C GLU A 485 -43.07 -17.21 11.43
N GLY A 486 -43.18 -17.25 12.77
CA GLY A 486 -43.30 -18.48 13.55
C GLY A 486 -42.84 -18.40 15.02
N MET A 487 -42.08 -17.38 15.43
CA MET A 487 -41.41 -17.39 16.75
C MET A 487 -41.99 -16.44 17.82
N CYS A 488 -42.62 -15.31 17.45
CA CYS A 488 -43.15 -14.33 18.40
C CYS A 488 -44.58 -13.89 18.07
N SER A 489 -45.57 -14.48 18.75
CA SER A 489 -46.99 -14.13 18.60
C SER A 489 -47.50 -13.07 19.59
N ASN A 490 -46.84 -12.89 20.74
CA ASN A 490 -47.41 -12.19 21.90
C ASN A 490 -46.74 -10.85 22.24
N VAL A 491 -45.58 -10.53 21.65
CA VAL A 491 -44.89 -9.24 21.82
C VAL A 491 -45.12 -8.40 20.57
N PRO A 492 -45.70 -7.18 20.65
CA PRO A 492 -45.87 -6.32 19.48
C PRO A 492 -44.51 -5.98 18.89
N GLN A 493 -44.26 -6.40 17.64
CA GLN A 493 -42.95 -6.31 16.96
C GLN A 493 -42.39 -4.87 16.95
N PHE A 494 -43.27 -3.88 16.91
CA PHE A 494 -42.93 -2.46 17.04
C PHE A 494 -42.13 -2.15 18.32
N VAL A 495 -42.50 -2.71 19.48
CA VAL A 495 -41.87 -2.39 20.78
C VAL A 495 -40.41 -2.84 20.83
N LEU A 496 -40.13 -4.07 20.37
CA LEU A 496 -38.75 -4.57 20.23
C LEU A 496 -37.94 -3.71 19.26
N PHE A 497 -38.53 -3.27 18.16
CA PHE A 497 -37.86 -2.41 17.19
C PHE A 497 -37.59 -1.00 17.75
N THR A 498 -38.54 -0.36 18.43
CA THR A 498 -38.36 0.95 19.08
C THR A 498 -37.27 0.87 20.15
N TYR A 499 -37.21 -0.22 20.92
CA TYR A 499 -36.16 -0.44 21.91
C TYR A 499 -34.78 -0.53 21.26
N VAL A 500 -34.58 -1.45 20.30
CA VAL A 500 -33.28 -1.58 19.60
C VAL A 500 -32.89 -0.30 18.84
N ALA A 501 -33.83 0.43 18.25
CA ALA A 501 -33.55 1.70 17.58
C ALA A 501 -33.11 2.81 18.56
N ASN A 502 -33.72 2.89 19.75
CA ASN A 502 -33.36 3.86 20.78
C ASN A 502 -32.01 3.51 21.44
N GLU A 503 -31.81 2.26 21.85
CA GLU A 503 -30.58 1.81 22.53
C GLU A 503 -29.35 1.87 21.62
N THR A 504 -29.49 1.62 20.32
CA THR A 504 -28.35 1.62 19.38
C THR A 504 -27.92 2.99 18.88
N GLN A 505 -28.75 4.04 19.05
CA GLN A 505 -28.42 5.44 18.73
C GLN A 505 -27.81 5.66 17.32
N GLY A 506 -28.21 4.83 16.34
CA GLY A 506 -27.70 4.87 14.96
C GLY A 506 -26.37 4.13 14.70
N LEU A 507 -25.80 3.41 15.68
CA LEU A 507 -24.65 2.52 15.50
C LEU A 507 -25.05 1.27 14.71
N PHE A 508 -25.03 1.36 13.38
CA PHE A 508 -25.41 0.29 12.44
C PHE A 508 -24.82 -1.09 12.78
N LEU A 509 -23.55 -1.15 13.18
CA LEU A 509 -22.90 -2.42 13.54
C LEU A 509 -23.47 -3.02 14.85
N LEU A 510 -23.81 -2.18 15.83
CA LEU A 510 -24.38 -2.61 17.10
C LEU A 510 -25.82 -3.14 16.90
N ALA A 511 -26.63 -2.46 16.07
CA ALA A 511 -27.96 -2.94 15.70
C ALA A 511 -27.91 -4.31 14.99
N LYS A 512 -26.96 -4.51 14.07
CA LYS A 512 -26.74 -5.80 13.40
C LYS A 512 -26.34 -6.90 14.40
N LEU A 513 -25.46 -6.61 15.34
CA LEU A 513 -25.00 -7.56 16.36
C LEU A 513 -26.12 -7.96 17.34
N ILE A 514 -26.92 -6.99 17.81
CA ILE A 514 -28.08 -7.25 18.68
C ILE A 514 -29.09 -8.14 17.96
N TRP A 515 -29.44 -7.84 16.70
CA TRP A 515 -30.41 -8.65 15.95
C TRP A 515 -29.92 -10.09 15.67
N ILE A 516 -28.62 -10.28 15.42
CA ILE A 516 -28.03 -11.62 15.25
C ILE A 516 -28.04 -12.41 16.57
N ASN A 517 -27.88 -11.76 17.72
CA ASN A 517 -28.06 -12.42 19.03
C ASN A 517 -29.54 -12.81 19.24
N LEU A 518 -30.47 -11.85 19.08
CA LEU A 518 -31.91 -12.05 19.28
C LEU A 518 -32.49 -13.19 18.42
N SER A 519 -32.04 -13.32 17.17
CA SER A 519 -32.49 -14.37 16.25
C SER A 519 -31.84 -15.74 16.45
N GLY A 520 -30.90 -15.88 17.40
CA GLY A 520 -30.23 -17.14 17.73
C GLY A 520 -30.80 -17.90 18.93
N HIS A 521 -31.80 -17.35 19.63
CA HIS A 521 -32.31 -17.89 20.90
C HIS A 521 -33.56 -18.77 20.73
N THR A 522 -33.71 -19.76 21.62
CA THR A 522 -34.81 -20.76 21.61
C THR A 522 -35.71 -20.73 22.85
N SER A 523 -35.56 -19.73 23.73
CA SER A 523 -36.38 -19.58 24.95
C SER A 523 -36.60 -18.10 25.30
N ILE A 524 -37.86 -17.74 25.53
CA ILE A 524 -38.29 -16.35 25.83
C ILE A 524 -37.83 -15.91 27.23
N ALA A 525 -37.87 -16.80 28.23
CA ALA A 525 -37.54 -16.45 29.61
C ALA A 525 -36.08 -15.96 29.79
N ARG A 526 -35.15 -16.45 28.97
CA ARG A 526 -33.74 -16.02 28.99
C ARG A 526 -33.51 -14.69 28.27
N LEU A 527 -34.37 -14.39 27.29
CA LEU A 527 -34.38 -13.09 26.62
C LEU A 527 -34.87 -11.99 27.57
N GLU A 528 -35.87 -12.28 28.40
CA GLU A 528 -36.37 -11.35 29.42
C GLU A 528 -35.30 -11.09 30.52
N GLU A 529 -34.53 -12.12 30.90
CA GLU A 529 -33.40 -12.05 31.85
C GLU A 529 -32.18 -11.27 31.28
N GLU A 530 -31.84 -11.46 29.99
CA GLU A 530 -30.78 -10.68 29.31
C GLU A 530 -31.16 -9.22 29.00
N LEU A 531 -32.45 -8.84 29.16
CA LEU A 531 -32.96 -7.49 28.91
C LEU A 531 -33.07 -6.60 30.18
N GLU A 532 -32.70 -7.09 31.37
CA GLU A 532 -32.74 -6.26 32.58
C GLU A 532 -31.65 -5.15 32.59
N PRO A 533 -31.99 -3.89 32.96
CA PRO A 533 -31.03 -2.78 32.99
C PRO A 533 -29.87 -2.97 33.99
N GLY A 534 -28.74 -3.46 33.49
CA GLY A 534 -27.47 -3.55 34.23
C GLY A 534 -26.76 -4.90 34.17
N VAL A 535 -27.36 -5.94 33.59
CA VAL A 535 -26.85 -7.32 33.64
C VAL A 535 -25.59 -7.56 32.78
N PHE A 536 -25.34 -6.77 31.73
CA PHE A 536 -24.21 -7.01 30.82
C PHE A 536 -22.85 -6.45 31.31
N PRO A 537 -21.75 -7.24 31.35
CA PRO A 537 -20.49 -6.85 32.00
C PRO A 537 -19.45 -6.25 31.05
N LYS A 538 -18.44 -5.63 31.67
CA LYS A 538 -17.20 -5.06 31.13
C LYS A 538 -16.17 -5.16 32.28
N GLU A 539 -14.85 -5.28 32.14
CA GLU A 539 -13.89 -4.86 31.11
C GLU A 539 -12.71 -5.84 30.97
N ILE A 540 -11.87 -5.66 29.95
CA ILE A 540 -10.47 -6.10 29.97
C ILE A 540 -9.54 -4.98 29.45
N ASN A 541 -8.51 -4.58 30.21
CA ASN A 541 -7.55 -3.52 29.83
C ASN A 541 -6.06 -3.95 29.88
N ASP A 542 -5.40 -3.88 28.71
CA ASP A 542 -3.94 -3.86 28.51
C ASP A 542 -3.08 -4.97 29.18
N ALA A 543 -3.59 -6.18 29.24
CA ALA A 543 -2.76 -7.38 29.23
C ALA A 543 -3.26 -8.31 28.12
N PRO A 544 -2.38 -8.88 27.26
CA PRO A 544 -2.78 -9.79 26.19
C PRO A 544 -3.18 -11.16 26.78
N LEU A 545 -4.42 -11.25 27.27
CA LEU A 545 -4.99 -12.49 27.78
C LEU A 545 -5.07 -13.53 26.66
N LYS A 546 -4.51 -14.71 26.90
CA LYS A 546 -4.68 -15.86 26.02
C LYS A 546 -6.03 -16.52 26.25
N TRP A 547 -6.56 -17.19 25.22
CA TRP A 547 -7.86 -17.84 25.31
C TRP A 547 -7.95 -18.90 26.42
N HIS A 548 -6.88 -19.68 26.63
CA HIS A 548 -6.84 -20.65 27.74
C HIS A 548 -6.83 -19.96 29.12
N GLU A 549 -6.18 -18.79 29.25
CA GLU A 549 -6.19 -18.00 30.50
C GLU A 549 -7.61 -17.50 30.81
N ILE A 550 -8.37 -17.06 29.80
CA ILE A 550 -9.78 -16.65 29.92
C ILE A 550 -10.69 -17.83 30.30
N GLN A 551 -10.48 -19.00 29.69
CA GLN A 551 -11.21 -20.24 30.00
C GLN A 551 -10.99 -20.70 31.44
N VAL A 552 -9.74 -20.66 31.91
CA VAL A 552 -9.37 -20.99 33.30
C VAL A 552 -9.95 -19.95 34.25
N MET A 553 -9.81 -18.65 33.95
CA MET A 553 -10.33 -17.55 34.76
C MET A 553 -11.86 -17.65 34.99
N ASN A 554 -12.64 -18.00 33.95
CA ASN A 554 -14.08 -18.22 34.06
C ASN A 554 -14.46 -19.49 34.83
N SER A 555 -13.49 -20.38 35.06
CA SER A 555 -13.67 -21.68 35.72
C SER A 555 -13.17 -21.71 37.17
N ILE A 556 -12.65 -20.59 37.70
CA ILE A 556 -12.25 -20.48 39.11
C ILE A 556 -13.50 -20.53 39.99
N ASN A 557 -13.55 -21.48 40.94
CA ASN A 557 -14.66 -21.66 41.86
C ASN A 557 -14.17 -21.43 43.30
N LEU A 558 -14.37 -20.21 43.82
CA LEU A 558 -13.87 -19.82 45.15
C LEU A 558 -14.57 -20.58 46.29
N ASP A 559 -15.88 -20.86 46.18
CA ASP A 559 -16.64 -21.63 47.18
C ASP A 559 -16.07 -23.04 47.44
N LYS A 560 -15.52 -23.65 46.38
CA LYS A 560 -14.90 -25.00 46.41
C LYS A 560 -13.38 -24.97 46.42
N GLN A 561 -12.79 -23.77 46.33
CA GLN A 561 -11.36 -23.52 46.26
C GLN A 561 -10.63 -24.35 45.17
N CYS A 562 -11.21 -24.43 43.96
CA CYS A 562 -10.66 -25.21 42.83
C CYS A 562 -10.96 -24.60 41.45
N VAL A 563 -10.30 -25.11 40.39
CA VAL A 563 -10.65 -24.80 38.99
C VAL A 563 -11.56 -25.89 38.41
N ALA A 564 -12.75 -25.52 37.95
CA ALA A 564 -13.82 -26.43 37.50
C ALA A 564 -14.00 -26.47 35.97
N LEU A 565 -12.88 -26.52 35.22
CA LEU A 565 -12.81 -26.25 33.78
C LEU A 565 -13.84 -27.02 32.93
N GLU A 566 -14.04 -28.31 33.24
CA GLU A 566 -14.91 -29.22 32.47
C GLU A 566 -16.42 -28.98 32.70
N ARG A 567 -16.78 -27.99 33.53
CA ARG A 567 -18.18 -27.62 33.82
C ARG A 567 -18.49 -26.13 33.68
N GLN A 568 -17.46 -25.29 33.57
CA GLN A 568 -17.60 -23.81 33.58
C GLN A 568 -16.81 -23.11 32.45
N SER A 569 -16.30 -23.85 31.47
CA SER A 569 -15.67 -23.31 30.26
C SER A 569 -16.69 -22.77 29.24
N PHE A 570 -16.27 -21.78 28.45
CA PHE A 570 -17.02 -21.25 27.32
C PHE A 570 -17.03 -22.24 26.15
N MET A 571 -18.22 -22.73 25.78
CA MET A 571 -18.46 -23.65 24.65
C MET A 571 -18.35 -23.01 23.25
N LYS A 572 -18.02 -21.71 23.17
CA LYS A 572 -17.98 -20.87 21.96
C LYS A 572 -16.64 -20.16 21.87
N SER A 573 -16.07 -19.98 20.68
CA SER A 573 -14.77 -19.30 20.52
C SER A 573 -14.84 -17.79 20.79
N PRO A 574 -13.70 -17.07 20.92
CA PRO A 574 -13.70 -15.61 21.09
C PRO A 574 -14.48 -14.88 19.99
N LYS A 575 -14.45 -15.40 18.76
CA LYS A 575 -15.18 -14.83 17.62
C LYS A 575 -16.67 -15.19 17.60
N ASP A 576 -17.07 -16.30 18.22
CA ASP A 576 -18.48 -16.67 18.36
C ASP A 576 -19.17 -15.97 19.55
N LEU A 577 -18.37 -15.50 20.53
CA LEU A 577 -18.82 -14.71 21.66
C LEU A 577 -18.83 -13.20 21.36
N CYS A 578 -17.75 -12.69 20.77
CA CYS A 578 -17.51 -11.25 20.61
C CYS A 578 -17.50 -10.79 19.14
N ALA A 579 -17.83 -11.65 18.18
CA ALA A 579 -17.91 -11.34 16.75
C ALA A 579 -16.64 -10.62 16.23
N SER A 580 -16.81 -9.52 15.48
CA SER A 580 -15.71 -8.70 14.94
C SER A 580 -15.14 -7.69 15.95
N LEU A 581 -15.47 -7.79 17.24
CA LEU A 581 -14.92 -6.91 18.28
C LEU A 581 -13.51 -7.33 18.70
N VAL A 582 -13.22 -8.64 18.64
CA VAL A 582 -11.92 -9.24 18.98
C VAL A 582 -11.38 -10.11 17.84
N ASP A 583 -10.05 -10.18 17.73
CA ASP A 583 -9.35 -11.20 16.98
C ASP A 583 -8.58 -12.12 17.94
N THR A 584 -8.06 -13.23 17.44
CA THR A 584 -7.23 -14.18 18.19
C THR A 584 -5.96 -14.45 17.41
N ARG A 585 -4.81 -14.09 18.00
CA ARG A 585 -3.49 -14.28 17.40
C ARG A 585 -3.10 -15.75 17.38
N SER A 586 -2.07 -16.06 16.59
CA SER A 586 -1.46 -17.40 16.50
C SER A 586 -0.85 -17.94 17.80
N ASP A 587 -0.63 -17.09 18.82
CA ASP A 587 -0.17 -17.47 20.16
C ASP A 587 -1.32 -17.64 21.18
N GLY A 588 -2.57 -17.57 20.72
CA GLY A 588 -3.78 -17.65 21.54
C GLY A 588 -4.21 -16.33 22.19
N THR A 589 -3.47 -15.24 22.04
CA THR A 589 -3.85 -13.90 22.56
C THR A 589 -5.19 -13.45 21.95
N VAL A 590 -6.15 -13.09 22.79
CA VAL A 590 -7.37 -12.37 22.37
C VAL A 590 -7.11 -10.87 22.45
N GLU A 591 -7.36 -10.14 21.37
CA GLU A 591 -7.18 -8.68 21.32
C GLU A 591 -8.36 -7.96 20.66
N PHE A 592 -8.65 -6.73 21.08
CA PHE A 592 -9.64 -5.89 20.40
C PHE A 592 -9.17 -5.52 18.98
N VAL A 593 -10.03 -5.75 17.98
CA VAL A 593 -9.75 -5.42 16.56
C VAL A 593 -9.45 -3.92 16.37
N HIS A 594 -9.99 -3.06 17.24
CA HIS A 594 -9.74 -1.63 17.20
C HIS A 594 -9.64 -1.04 18.61
N LEU A 595 -8.51 -0.37 18.93
CA LEU A 595 -8.23 0.17 20.27
C LEU A 595 -9.29 1.16 20.80
N THR A 596 -10.10 1.74 19.91
CA THR A 596 -11.13 2.70 20.29
C THR A 596 -12.39 2.06 20.86
N ALA A 597 -12.63 0.77 20.62
CA ALA A 597 -13.73 0.05 21.27
C ALA A 597 -13.47 -0.05 22.78
N LYS A 598 -12.23 -0.40 23.14
CA LYS A 598 -11.69 -0.33 24.50
C LYS A 598 -11.84 1.07 25.11
N PHE A 599 -11.41 2.14 24.41
CA PHE A 599 -11.59 3.51 24.93
C PHE A 599 -13.07 3.90 25.13
N PHE A 600 -13.97 3.53 24.21
CA PHE A 600 -15.42 3.79 24.33
C PHE A 600 -16.02 3.17 25.60
N LEU A 601 -15.65 1.92 25.92
CA LEU A 601 -16.13 1.23 27.13
C LEU A 601 -15.69 1.94 28.43
N VAL A 602 -14.50 2.55 28.43
CA VAL A 602 -13.98 3.36 29.55
C VAL A 602 -14.67 4.74 29.63
N GLU A 603 -14.76 5.45 28.51
CA GLU A 603 -15.20 6.85 28.45
C GLU A 603 -16.71 7.02 28.70
N GLU A 604 -17.55 6.08 28.26
CA GLU A 604 -19.02 6.11 28.49
C GLU A 604 -19.44 5.51 29.85
N HIS A 605 -18.49 5.36 30.79
CA HIS A 605 -18.69 4.78 32.13
C HIS A 605 -19.41 3.42 32.17
N HIS A 606 -19.40 2.69 31.05
CA HIS A 606 -19.84 1.30 31.01
C HIS A 606 -18.95 0.45 31.92
N VAL A 607 -17.67 0.80 32.00
CA VAL A 607 -16.72 0.31 33.00
C VAL A 607 -16.53 1.35 34.11
N ASN A 608 -16.49 0.90 35.37
CA ASN A 608 -15.74 1.60 36.41
C ASN A 608 -14.33 0.98 36.51
N ALA A 609 -13.34 1.61 35.87
CA ALA A 609 -11.96 1.08 35.82
C ALA A 609 -11.27 1.03 37.20
N SER A 610 -11.81 1.75 38.20
CA SER A 610 -11.44 1.55 39.62
C SER A 610 -11.91 0.19 40.11
N ALA A 611 -13.23 -0.04 40.07
CA ALA A 611 -13.86 -1.27 40.58
C ALA A 611 -13.40 -2.53 39.84
N GLU A 612 -13.30 -2.52 38.50
CA GLU A 612 -12.80 -3.68 37.76
C GLU A 612 -11.30 -3.90 37.97
N GLY A 613 -10.52 -2.84 38.17
CA GLY A 613 -9.11 -2.95 38.59
C GLY A 613 -8.95 -3.59 39.97
N LEU A 614 -9.81 -3.23 40.93
CA LEU A 614 -9.86 -3.87 42.24
C LEU A 614 -10.30 -5.33 42.13
N LYS A 615 -11.40 -5.64 41.42
CA LYS A 615 -11.89 -7.02 41.22
C LYS A 615 -10.87 -7.92 40.53
N LEU A 616 -10.17 -7.44 39.50
CA LEU A 616 -9.12 -8.21 38.82
C LEU A 616 -7.89 -8.40 39.72
N ALA A 617 -7.59 -7.46 40.62
CA ALA A 617 -6.58 -7.66 41.65
C ALA A 617 -7.01 -8.75 42.64
N THR A 618 -8.24 -8.66 43.17
CA THR A 618 -8.83 -9.65 44.08
C THR A 618 -8.83 -11.04 43.45
N LEU A 619 -9.33 -11.19 42.22
CA LEU A 619 -9.35 -12.46 41.49
C LEU A 619 -7.94 -13.06 41.27
N CYS A 620 -6.95 -12.24 40.93
CA CYS A 620 -5.57 -12.72 40.80
C CYS A 620 -4.97 -13.15 42.14
N ILE A 621 -5.36 -12.51 43.24
CA ILE A 621 -4.89 -12.83 44.60
C ILE A 621 -5.60 -14.07 45.15
N ASP A 622 -6.93 -14.15 45.07
CA ASP A 622 -7.72 -15.29 45.53
C ASP A 622 -7.39 -16.58 44.76
N TYR A 623 -7.08 -16.46 43.47
CA TYR A 623 -6.57 -17.57 42.67
C TYR A 623 -5.20 -18.08 43.15
N LEU A 624 -4.31 -17.19 43.59
CA LEU A 624 -3.02 -17.57 44.20
C LEU A 624 -3.19 -18.07 45.65
N ASN A 625 -4.25 -17.66 46.35
CA ASN A 625 -4.63 -18.17 47.68
C ASN A 625 -5.24 -19.59 47.67
N LEU A 626 -5.48 -20.18 46.49
CA LEU A 626 -6.08 -21.52 46.38
C LEU A 626 -5.16 -22.59 46.99
N PRO A 627 -5.70 -23.66 47.62
CA PRO A 627 -4.90 -24.74 48.23
C PRO A 627 -3.85 -25.38 47.32
N ALA A 628 -4.08 -25.34 45.99
CA ALA A 628 -3.12 -25.77 44.97
C ALA A 628 -1.76 -25.04 45.01
N TYR A 629 -1.69 -23.85 45.60
CA TYR A 629 -0.47 -23.04 45.74
C TYR A 629 0.26 -23.22 47.09
N ILE A 630 -0.36 -23.92 48.04
CA ILE A 630 0.19 -24.14 49.41
C ILE A 630 1.07 -25.40 49.47
N CYS A 631 0.83 -26.37 48.59
CA CYS A 631 1.54 -27.66 48.54
C CYS A 631 2.27 -27.86 47.19
N PRO A 632 3.26 -28.77 47.11
CA PRO A 632 3.91 -29.10 45.85
C PRO A 632 2.90 -29.62 44.80
N PRO A 633 2.96 -29.15 43.54
CA PRO A 633 1.99 -29.48 42.50
C PRO A 633 2.03 -30.96 42.13
N THR A 634 0.85 -31.57 41.98
CA THR A 634 0.70 -32.94 41.50
C THR A 634 0.37 -33.00 40.01
N ASP A 635 0.74 -34.11 39.34
CA ASP A 635 0.48 -34.31 37.93
C ASP A 635 -1.03 -34.19 37.58
N GLN A 636 -1.90 -34.63 38.49
CA GLN A 636 -3.36 -34.54 38.31
C GLN A 636 -3.85 -33.09 38.31
N GLN A 637 -3.43 -32.25 39.27
CA GLN A 637 -3.80 -30.82 39.32
C GLN A 637 -3.31 -30.05 38.09
N VAL A 638 -2.13 -30.40 37.58
CA VAL A 638 -1.61 -29.84 36.33
C VAL A 638 -2.45 -30.30 35.13
N LEU A 639 -2.80 -31.58 35.03
CA LEU A 639 -3.68 -32.08 33.95
C LEU A 639 -5.10 -31.51 34.04
N ASP A 640 -5.60 -31.21 35.24
CA ASP A 640 -6.92 -30.63 35.47
C ASP A 640 -6.93 -29.09 35.28
N GLY A 641 -5.75 -28.46 35.19
CA GLY A 641 -5.59 -27.06 34.79
C GLY A 641 -5.64 -26.05 35.94
N ASP A 642 -5.47 -26.49 37.19
CA ASP A 642 -5.50 -25.62 38.38
C ASP A 642 -4.52 -24.43 38.27
N TYR A 643 -3.43 -24.59 37.50
CA TYR A 643 -2.39 -23.58 37.32
C TYR A 643 -2.47 -22.80 35.98
N GLY A 644 -3.54 -22.96 35.20
CA GLY A 644 -3.64 -22.43 33.84
C GLY A 644 -3.73 -20.89 33.71
N PHE A 645 -3.99 -20.17 34.82
CA PHE A 645 -4.01 -18.71 34.91
C PHE A 645 -2.81 -18.13 35.70
N MET A 646 -1.89 -19.00 36.16
CA MET A 646 -0.75 -18.66 37.01
C MET A 646 0.15 -17.57 36.45
N ASP A 647 0.59 -17.68 35.19
CA ASP A 647 1.55 -16.75 34.60
C ASP A 647 0.96 -15.33 34.51
N TYR A 648 -0.35 -15.23 34.26
CA TYR A 648 -1.08 -13.97 34.26
C TYR A 648 -1.18 -13.38 35.68
N ALA A 649 -1.73 -14.16 36.63
CA ALA A 649 -1.97 -13.70 37.99
C ALA A 649 -0.67 -13.17 38.65
N VAL A 650 0.43 -13.92 38.54
CA VAL A 650 1.74 -13.57 39.11
C VAL A 650 2.32 -12.28 38.53
N ILE A 651 2.13 -11.99 37.24
CA ILE A 651 2.61 -10.74 36.62
C ILE A 651 1.69 -9.55 36.94
N TYR A 652 0.36 -9.75 36.87
CA TYR A 652 -0.58 -8.64 36.72
C TYR A 652 -1.32 -8.23 37.99
N TRP A 653 -1.36 -9.05 39.06
CA TRP A 653 -2.05 -8.72 40.32
C TRP A 653 -1.70 -7.31 40.84
N LEU A 654 -0.40 -6.98 40.86
CA LEU A 654 0.09 -5.71 41.37
C LEU A 654 -0.27 -4.54 40.45
N ARG A 655 -0.34 -4.78 39.15
CA ARG A 655 -0.74 -3.74 38.19
C ARG A 655 -2.23 -3.42 38.31
N HIS A 656 -3.06 -4.44 38.51
CA HIS A 656 -4.50 -4.29 38.74
C HIS A 656 -4.77 -3.58 40.08
N LEU A 657 -4.06 -3.98 41.14
CA LEU A 657 -4.07 -3.30 42.44
C LEU A 657 -3.72 -1.81 42.31
N GLU A 658 -2.62 -1.50 41.61
CA GLU A 658 -2.22 -0.11 41.39
C GLU A 658 -3.21 0.66 40.49
N ALA A 659 -3.85 0.02 39.51
CA ALA A 659 -4.84 0.66 38.66
C ALA A 659 -6.10 1.03 39.45
N GLY A 660 -6.70 0.05 40.14
CA GLY A 660 -7.91 0.23 40.95
C GLY A 660 -7.72 1.30 42.02
N VAL A 661 -6.69 1.15 42.86
CA VAL A 661 -6.43 2.07 43.97
C VAL A 661 -6.05 3.49 43.51
N THR A 662 -5.50 3.67 42.30
CA THR A 662 -5.23 5.01 41.75
C THR A 662 -6.50 5.77 41.36
N LEU A 663 -7.60 5.06 41.08
CA LEU A 663 -8.84 5.62 40.54
C LEU A 663 -10.00 5.55 41.55
N LYS A 664 -9.73 5.15 42.80
CA LYS A 664 -10.75 4.91 43.85
C LYS A 664 -11.70 6.10 44.02
N THR A 665 -13.00 5.79 44.04
CA THR A 665 -14.09 6.68 44.45
C THR A 665 -14.62 6.28 45.83
N ASP A 666 -15.39 7.16 46.47
CA ASP A 666 -16.03 6.91 47.78
C ASP A 666 -17.02 5.73 47.78
N LYS A 667 -17.36 5.18 46.59
CA LYS A 667 -18.24 4.01 46.43
C LYS A 667 -17.48 2.68 46.43
N ASP A 668 -16.15 2.70 46.27
CA ASP A 668 -15.34 1.50 46.07
C ASP A 668 -14.80 0.92 47.41
N GLU A 669 -15.25 1.40 48.57
CA GLU A 669 -14.68 1.05 49.89
C GLU A 669 -14.77 -0.45 50.20
N GLN A 670 -15.95 -1.06 49.98
CA GLN A 670 -16.18 -2.49 50.21
C GLN A 670 -15.27 -3.39 49.34
N LEU A 671 -14.94 -2.95 48.11
CA LEU A 671 -14.00 -3.68 47.24
C LEU A 671 -12.56 -3.58 47.74
N VAL A 672 -12.19 -2.47 48.39
CA VAL A 672 -10.88 -2.32 49.04
C VAL A 672 -10.79 -3.16 50.31
N GLU A 673 -11.88 -3.30 51.08
CA GLU A 673 -11.96 -4.19 52.25
C GLU A 673 -11.83 -5.67 51.84
N GLN A 674 -12.60 -6.13 50.85
CA GLN A 674 -12.49 -7.49 50.31
C GLN A 674 -11.07 -7.79 49.80
N LEU A 675 -10.49 -6.87 49.02
CA LEU A 675 -9.11 -6.99 48.54
C LEU A 675 -8.10 -6.98 49.69
N ALA A 676 -8.37 -6.28 50.79
CA ALA A 676 -7.51 -6.28 51.98
C ALA A 676 -7.55 -7.62 52.74
N GLU A 677 -8.73 -8.27 52.85
CA GLU A 677 -8.84 -9.62 53.41
C GLU A 677 -8.05 -10.63 52.55
N SER A 678 -8.27 -10.61 51.23
CA SER A 678 -7.55 -11.45 50.26
C SER A 678 -6.03 -11.24 50.29
N LEU A 679 -5.57 -9.98 50.38
CA LEU A 679 -4.15 -9.64 50.52
C LEU A 679 -3.56 -10.08 51.87
N GLY A 680 -4.35 -10.02 52.95
CA GLY A 680 -3.94 -10.51 54.27
C GLY A 680 -3.67 -12.02 54.26
N ILE A 681 -4.57 -12.79 53.65
CA ILE A 681 -4.39 -14.25 53.43
C ILE A 681 -3.15 -14.50 52.58
N PHE A 682 -3.03 -13.82 51.44
CA PHE A 682 -1.92 -13.97 50.49
C PHE A 682 -0.55 -13.70 51.11
N ILE A 683 -0.42 -12.60 51.87
CA ILE A 683 0.79 -12.31 52.61
C ILE A 683 1.04 -13.42 53.65
N SER A 684 0.02 -13.87 54.38
CA SER A 684 0.20 -14.94 55.39
C SER A 684 0.66 -16.28 54.80
N GLN A 685 0.26 -16.62 53.57
CA GLN A 685 0.61 -17.88 52.89
C GLN A 685 1.96 -17.83 52.17
N HIS A 686 2.31 -16.68 51.56
CA HIS A 686 3.45 -16.59 50.63
C HIS A 686 4.68 -15.82 51.19
N TRP A 687 4.56 -15.17 52.35
CA TRP A 687 5.63 -14.35 52.93
C TRP A 687 6.88 -15.13 53.32
N THR A 688 8.01 -14.74 52.74
CA THR A 688 9.33 -15.36 52.94
C THR A 688 10.17 -14.72 54.05
N SER A 689 9.68 -13.66 54.70
CA SER A 689 10.41 -12.88 55.71
C SER A 689 11.80 -12.38 55.26
N PRO A 690 11.89 -11.55 54.19
CA PRO A 690 13.15 -11.04 53.67
C PRO A 690 13.94 -10.26 54.73
N SER A 691 15.24 -10.57 54.86
CA SER A 691 16.14 -9.90 55.80
C SER A 691 16.67 -8.56 55.31
N THR A 692 16.48 -8.23 54.02
CA THR A 692 16.87 -6.94 53.42
C THR A 692 15.65 -6.06 53.16
N THR A 693 15.32 -5.19 54.12
CA THR A 693 14.24 -4.19 53.95
C THR A 693 14.55 -3.23 52.81
N MET A 694 13.58 -3.04 51.90
CA MET A 694 13.67 -2.09 50.79
C MET A 694 12.71 -0.90 51.00
N ALA A 695 13.17 0.31 50.73
CA ALA A 695 12.35 1.52 50.84
C ALA A 695 11.45 1.71 49.61
N LEU A 696 10.12 1.78 49.82
CA LEU A 696 9.17 2.11 48.76
C LEU A 696 9.26 3.61 48.43
N ALA A 697 9.36 3.95 47.14
CA ALA A 697 9.39 5.35 46.72
C ALA A 697 8.08 6.08 47.07
N LYS A 698 8.16 7.23 47.75
CA LYS A 698 7.01 7.92 48.39
C LYS A 698 5.73 7.94 47.56
N ARG A 699 5.79 8.33 46.28
CA ARG A 699 4.68 8.34 45.29
C ARG A 699 3.86 7.04 45.15
N HIS A 700 4.36 5.92 45.66
CA HIS A 700 3.71 4.61 45.67
C HIS A 700 3.14 4.29 47.06
N SER A 701 3.87 4.61 48.13
CA SER A 701 3.35 4.60 49.52
C SER A 701 2.14 5.54 49.67
N ASP A 702 2.22 6.74 49.07
CA ASP A 702 1.12 7.73 49.01
C ASP A 702 -0.17 7.14 48.42
N LYS A 703 -0.07 6.19 47.47
CA LYS A 703 -1.23 5.49 46.88
C LYS A 703 -1.77 4.38 47.77
N LEU A 704 -0.89 3.69 48.49
CA LEU A 704 -1.24 2.53 49.31
C LEU A 704 -1.85 2.92 50.66
N GLN A 705 -1.92 4.21 51.02
CA GLN A 705 -2.44 4.66 52.32
C GLN A 705 -3.84 4.12 52.67
N VAL A 706 -4.65 3.73 51.68
CA VAL A 706 -5.94 3.05 51.91
C VAL A 706 -5.82 1.74 52.71
N PHE A 707 -4.69 1.04 52.61
CA PHE A 707 -4.43 -0.21 53.35
C PHE A 707 -3.77 0.00 54.71
N LYS A 708 -3.46 1.25 55.09
CA LYS A 708 -2.69 1.57 56.31
C LYS A 708 -3.42 1.29 57.63
N VAL A 709 -4.73 1.04 57.54
CA VAL A 709 -5.56 0.61 58.69
C VAL A 709 -5.36 -0.88 58.99
N PHE A 710 -4.86 -1.68 58.04
CA PHE A 710 -4.75 -3.13 58.16
C PHE A 710 -3.37 -3.56 58.71
N PRO A 711 -3.29 -4.62 59.53
CA PRO A 711 -2.07 -4.99 60.25
C PRO A 711 -0.93 -5.49 59.37
N PHE A 712 -1.21 -5.88 58.11
CA PHE A 712 -0.21 -6.35 57.16
C PHE A 712 0.45 -5.22 56.34
N TYR A 713 0.13 -3.95 56.58
CA TYR A 713 0.57 -2.81 55.75
C TYR A 713 2.09 -2.75 55.53
N ASP A 714 2.89 -2.91 56.59
CA ASP A 714 4.35 -2.85 56.50
C ASP A 714 4.92 -4.01 55.68
N GLN A 715 4.28 -5.19 55.73
CA GLN A 715 4.61 -6.32 54.87
C GLN A 715 4.19 -6.05 53.42
N LEU A 716 3.04 -5.42 53.18
CA LEU A 716 2.57 -5.05 51.84
C LEU A 716 3.55 -4.07 51.15
N GLU A 717 4.10 -3.08 51.86
CA GLU A 717 5.12 -2.20 51.26
C GLU A 717 6.38 -2.98 50.84
N GLN A 718 6.81 -3.99 51.61
CA GLN A 718 7.93 -4.87 51.26
C GLN A 718 7.59 -5.80 50.09
N VAL A 719 6.42 -6.46 50.12
CA VAL A 719 5.91 -7.32 49.04
C VAL A 719 5.84 -6.56 47.72
N ILE A 720 5.26 -5.36 47.73
CA ILE A 720 5.16 -4.50 46.55
C ILE A 720 6.56 -4.07 46.09
N THR A 721 7.44 -3.62 46.98
CA THR A 721 8.78 -3.17 46.58
C THR A 721 9.62 -4.30 45.98
N SER A 722 9.54 -5.50 46.54
CA SER A 722 10.20 -6.71 46.04
C SER A 722 9.63 -7.15 44.69
N THR A 723 8.30 -7.27 44.56
CA THR A 723 7.60 -7.66 43.32
C THR A 723 7.89 -6.67 42.18
N ARG A 724 7.87 -5.36 42.46
CA ARG A 724 8.25 -4.31 41.48
C ARG A 724 9.68 -4.46 40.97
N ARG A 725 10.59 -4.98 41.80
CA ARG A 725 11.97 -5.25 41.40
C ARG A 725 12.07 -6.54 40.59
N GLN A 726 11.40 -7.63 40.99
CA GLN A 726 11.31 -8.87 40.21
C GLN A 726 10.77 -8.63 38.78
N LEU A 727 9.75 -7.77 38.63
CA LEU A 727 9.14 -7.41 37.35
C LEU A 727 9.96 -6.44 36.48
N ARG A 728 11.05 -5.84 36.99
CA ARG A 728 11.79 -4.76 36.29
C ARG A 728 13.31 -4.91 36.28
N PHE A 729 13.87 -5.76 37.13
CA PHE A 729 15.30 -5.99 37.26
C PHE A 729 15.74 -7.12 36.33
N PHE A 730 16.78 -6.88 35.54
CA PHE A 730 17.29 -7.83 34.54
C PHE A 730 18.49 -8.68 35.04
N GLY A 731 18.74 -8.65 36.35
CA GLY A 731 19.70 -9.53 37.03
C GLY A 731 19.00 -10.40 38.07
N ASN A 732 19.73 -11.36 38.65
CA ASN A 732 19.20 -12.18 39.74
C ASN A 732 19.06 -11.33 41.01
N MET A 733 17.86 -11.33 41.62
CA MET A 733 17.68 -10.81 42.98
C MET A 733 18.25 -11.79 44.00
N LYS A 734 18.70 -11.27 45.14
CA LYS A 734 19.11 -12.10 46.28
C LYS A 734 17.87 -12.71 46.94
N LYS A 735 17.98 -13.93 47.52
CA LYS A 735 16.84 -14.55 48.23
C LYS A 735 16.39 -13.71 49.43
N GLU A 736 17.34 -13.02 50.05
CA GLU A 736 17.19 -12.06 51.15
C GLU A 736 16.40 -10.79 50.78
N GLU A 737 16.18 -10.53 49.48
CA GLU A 737 15.41 -9.39 48.93
C GLU A 737 14.04 -9.82 48.38
N ILE A 738 13.76 -11.12 48.32
CA ILE A 738 12.51 -11.69 47.79
C ILE A 738 11.50 -11.81 48.93
N ALA A 739 10.33 -11.18 48.78
CA ALA A 739 9.29 -11.10 49.81
C ALA A 739 8.15 -12.12 49.66
N LEU A 740 8.06 -12.81 48.51
CA LEU A 740 7.05 -13.83 48.21
C LEU A 740 7.70 -15.07 47.59
N ASN A 741 7.24 -16.26 47.96
CA ASN A 741 7.71 -17.55 47.44
C ASN A 741 7.20 -17.91 46.01
N LEU A 742 6.50 -16.99 45.33
CA LEU A 742 5.91 -17.23 44.00
C LEU A 742 6.91 -17.71 42.95
N VAL A 743 8.19 -17.31 43.03
CA VAL A 743 9.23 -17.75 42.10
C VAL A 743 9.46 -19.26 42.22
N ASP A 744 9.52 -19.79 43.44
CA ASP A 744 9.72 -21.21 43.71
C ASP A 744 8.46 -22.01 43.31
N ILE A 745 7.25 -21.48 43.56
CA ILE A 745 5.99 -22.14 43.15
C ILE A 745 5.86 -22.22 41.63
N VAL A 746 6.10 -21.11 40.91
CA VAL A 746 6.08 -21.09 39.44
C VAL A 746 7.10 -22.06 38.84
N GLY A 747 8.29 -22.17 39.46
CA GLY A 747 9.29 -23.18 39.11
C GLY A 747 8.74 -24.60 39.25
N ASN A 748 8.30 -24.97 40.45
CA ASN A 748 7.76 -26.30 40.75
C ASN A 748 6.60 -26.71 39.80
N VAL A 749 5.69 -25.79 39.48
CA VAL A 749 4.57 -26.05 38.56
C VAL A 749 5.07 -26.31 37.13
N ARG A 750 6.04 -25.52 36.66
CA ARG A 750 6.63 -25.71 35.33
C ARG A 750 7.46 -26.99 35.23
N ASP A 751 8.19 -27.37 36.28
CA ASP A 751 8.91 -28.64 36.33
C ASP A 751 7.97 -29.86 36.21
N VAL A 752 6.76 -29.79 36.77
CA VAL A 752 5.72 -30.82 36.59
C VAL A 752 5.12 -30.77 35.18
N LEU A 753 4.77 -29.59 34.68
CA LEU A 753 4.21 -29.40 33.34
C LEU A 753 5.15 -29.91 32.22
N GLU A 754 6.42 -29.51 32.29
CA GLU A 754 7.45 -29.95 31.35
C GLU A 754 7.79 -31.43 31.52
N ARG A 755 7.76 -31.97 32.75
CA ARG A 755 7.89 -33.42 33.00
C ARG A 755 6.78 -34.23 32.34
N ILE A 756 5.52 -33.76 32.40
CA ILE A 756 4.38 -34.42 31.77
C ILE A 756 4.56 -34.43 30.25
N VAL A 757 4.83 -33.27 29.64
CA VAL A 757 4.93 -33.18 28.17
C VAL A 757 6.17 -33.87 27.62
N SER A 758 7.30 -33.81 28.34
CA SER A 758 8.55 -34.50 27.91
C SER A 758 8.51 -36.03 28.08
N ARG A 759 7.45 -36.58 28.70
CA ARG A 759 7.28 -38.02 28.95
C ARG A 759 6.03 -38.62 28.30
N THR A 760 5.03 -37.82 27.95
CA THR A 760 3.82 -38.33 27.29
C THR A 760 4.06 -38.55 25.80
N ILE A 761 3.61 -39.71 25.31
CA ILE A 761 3.47 -40.01 23.88
C ILE A 761 1.99 -39.93 23.48
N ASP A 762 1.07 -39.80 24.45
CA ASP A 762 -0.37 -39.75 24.23
C ASP A 762 -0.81 -38.34 23.74
N PRO A 763 -1.36 -38.21 22.52
CA PRO A 763 -1.83 -36.94 21.98
C PRO A 763 -3.00 -36.34 22.76
N SER A 764 -3.81 -37.16 23.46
CA SER A 764 -4.93 -36.66 24.26
C SER A 764 -4.46 -35.90 25.49
N VAL A 765 -3.40 -36.38 26.14
CA VAL A 765 -2.72 -35.69 27.25
C VAL A 765 -2.09 -34.39 26.77
N LEU A 766 -1.43 -34.41 25.61
CA LEU A 766 -0.81 -33.21 25.02
C LEU A 766 -1.87 -32.16 24.64
N ASN A 767 -3.01 -32.58 24.09
CA ASN A 767 -4.14 -31.68 23.79
C ASN A 767 -4.73 -31.09 25.08
N ARG A 768 -4.99 -31.89 26.12
CA ARG A 768 -5.44 -31.39 27.45
C ARG A 768 -4.49 -30.33 28.02
N VAL A 769 -3.17 -30.50 27.84
CA VAL A 769 -2.18 -29.50 28.28
C VAL A 769 -2.25 -28.24 27.42
N ASN A 770 -2.29 -28.37 26.09
CA ASN A 770 -2.38 -27.22 25.18
C ASN A 770 -3.65 -26.39 25.40
N GLU A 771 -4.78 -27.03 25.68
CA GLU A 771 -6.07 -26.39 25.99
C GLU A 771 -6.04 -25.57 27.29
N ARG A 772 -5.19 -25.94 28.26
CA ARG A 772 -5.15 -25.35 29.62
C ARG A 772 -3.98 -24.39 29.83
N TYR A 773 -2.87 -24.56 29.09
CA TYR A 773 -1.61 -23.80 29.26
C TYR A 773 -1.06 -23.13 27.98
N GLY A 774 -1.67 -23.42 26.83
CA GLY A 774 -1.24 -22.94 25.51
C GLY A 774 -0.04 -23.71 24.94
N SER A 775 0.14 -23.63 23.61
CA SER A 775 1.10 -24.43 22.83
C SER A 775 2.60 -24.14 23.07
N TYR A 776 2.93 -23.21 23.97
CA TYR A 776 4.29 -22.75 24.25
C TYR A 776 4.59 -22.90 25.75
N ILE A 777 4.72 -24.14 26.19
CA ILE A 777 4.87 -24.51 27.60
C ILE A 777 6.25 -24.14 28.20
N PHE A 778 7.30 -24.17 27.38
CA PHE A 778 8.68 -23.94 27.82
C PHE A 778 8.91 -22.44 28.05
N LYS A 779 8.88 -22.00 29.30
CA LYS A 779 8.77 -20.57 29.67
C LYS A 779 9.95 -20.10 30.50
N CYS A 780 10.45 -18.90 30.22
CA CYS A 780 11.57 -18.31 30.98
C CYS A 780 11.16 -18.06 32.44
N PRO A 781 11.96 -18.44 33.47
CA PRO A 781 11.59 -18.25 34.87
C PRO A 781 11.69 -16.81 35.37
N ARG A 782 12.36 -15.90 34.65
CA ARG A 782 12.51 -14.50 35.05
C ARG A 782 11.25 -13.67 34.78
N PHE A 783 10.60 -13.18 35.83
CA PHE A 783 9.36 -12.39 35.76
C PHE A 783 9.50 -11.09 34.92
N SER A 784 10.71 -10.52 34.85
CA SER A 784 11.05 -9.35 34.02
C SER A 784 11.26 -9.68 32.52
N CYS A 785 11.16 -10.94 32.11
CA CYS A 785 11.40 -11.37 30.74
C CYS A 785 10.11 -11.51 29.92
N HIS A 786 10.14 -11.06 28.66
CA HIS A 786 9.04 -11.24 27.72
C HIS A 786 8.68 -12.72 27.48
N PHE A 787 9.65 -13.64 27.55
CA PHE A 787 9.43 -15.08 27.41
C PHE A 787 8.88 -15.79 28.66
N PHE A 788 8.52 -15.04 29.71
CA PHE A 788 7.87 -15.63 30.88
C PHE A 788 6.41 -16.05 30.61
N PRO A 789 5.50 -15.21 30.08
CA PRO A 789 4.13 -15.64 29.76
C PRO A 789 3.98 -16.21 28.33
N THR A 790 4.85 -15.81 27.39
CA THR A 790 4.69 -16.20 25.98
C THR A 790 5.19 -17.62 25.72
N GLY A 791 6.40 -17.95 26.20
CA GLY A 791 7.07 -19.24 26.01
C GLY A 791 7.85 -19.37 24.69
N VAL A 792 8.50 -20.52 24.50
CA VAL A 792 9.21 -20.94 23.29
C VAL A 792 8.85 -22.40 22.94
N SER A 793 9.31 -22.91 21.79
CA SER A 793 8.84 -24.19 21.24
C SER A 793 9.55 -25.43 21.81
N SER A 794 10.73 -25.27 22.42
CA SER A 794 11.49 -26.39 22.99
C SER A 794 12.30 -26.01 24.23
N VAL A 795 12.66 -27.02 25.03
CA VAL A 795 13.61 -26.90 26.15
C VAL A 795 14.94 -26.29 25.69
N ALA A 796 15.47 -26.72 24.54
CA ALA A 796 16.74 -26.23 24.02
C ALA A 796 16.71 -24.72 23.68
N GLU A 797 15.61 -24.22 23.09
CA GLU A 797 15.41 -22.78 22.89
C GLU A 797 15.32 -22.02 24.22
N ARG A 798 14.63 -22.59 25.22
CA ARG A 798 14.46 -21.99 26.54
C ARG A 798 15.79 -21.88 27.26
N ASP A 799 16.60 -22.93 27.24
CA ASP A 799 17.86 -22.99 27.97
C ASP A 799 18.94 -22.15 27.30
N LYS A 800 18.97 -22.13 25.95
CA LYS A 800 19.76 -21.18 25.15
C LYS A 800 19.34 -19.73 25.35
N HIS A 801 18.09 -19.47 25.76
CA HIS A 801 17.64 -18.15 26.17
C HIS A 801 18.04 -17.82 27.63
N ILE A 802 18.00 -18.80 28.54
CA ILE A 802 18.42 -18.64 29.94
C ILE A 802 19.95 -18.43 30.05
N SER A 803 20.77 -19.08 29.23
CA SER A 803 22.23 -18.84 29.25
C SER A 803 22.62 -17.39 28.90
N GLN A 804 21.83 -16.70 28.05
CA GLN A 804 21.99 -15.28 27.73
C GLN A 804 21.69 -14.35 28.93
N HIS A 805 20.84 -14.82 29.84
CA HIS A 805 20.45 -14.13 31.08
C HIS A 805 21.46 -14.32 32.22
N GLU A 806 22.18 -15.45 32.24
CA GLU A 806 23.09 -15.83 33.33
C GLU A 806 24.58 -15.62 33.02
N ARG A 807 24.97 -15.68 31.74
CA ARG A 807 26.34 -15.47 31.25
C ARG A 807 27.43 -16.26 32.04
N PRO A 808 27.31 -17.59 32.17
CA PRO A 808 28.15 -18.37 33.08
C PRO A 808 29.63 -18.45 32.68
N PHE A 809 29.99 -18.24 31.41
CA PHE A 809 31.34 -18.42 30.91
C PHE A 809 32.18 -17.14 31.09
N ARG A 810 33.07 -17.10 32.09
CA ARG A 810 33.93 -15.95 32.38
C ARG A 810 35.29 -16.06 31.66
N CYS A 811 35.90 -14.91 31.35
CA CYS A 811 37.33 -14.86 30.97
C CYS A 811 38.20 -15.28 32.18
N SER A 812 39.42 -15.76 31.94
CA SER A 812 40.40 -16.13 32.98
C SER A 812 41.25 -14.96 33.47
N GLU A 813 41.39 -13.89 32.69
CA GLU A 813 42.17 -12.71 33.05
C GLU A 813 41.40 -11.83 34.05
N GLU A 814 41.80 -11.82 35.33
CA GLU A 814 41.11 -11.10 36.43
C GLU A 814 40.85 -9.61 36.15
N LYS A 815 41.68 -8.98 35.31
CA LYS A 815 41.59 -7.56 34.94
C LYS A 815 40.72 -7.30 33.71
N CYS A 816 40.17 -8.33 33.07
CA CYS A 816 39.33 -8.21 31.89
C CYS A 816 37.85 -8.00 32.27
N VAL A 817 37.14 -7.19 31.48
CA VAL A 817 35.69 -6.98 31.64
C VAL A 817 34.92 -8.32 31.51
N GLY A 818 35.39 -9.23 30.65
CA GLY A 818 34.85 -10.59 30.49
C GLY A 818 35.01 -11.51 31.71
N TYR A 819 35.90 -11.21 32.66
CA TYR A 819 36.00 -11.92 33.94
C TYR A 819 34.82 -11.52 34.86
N THR A 820 34.46 -10.24 34.87
CA THR A 820 33.42 -9.66 35.72
C THR A 820 32.00 -9.93 35.20
N PHE A 821 31.75 -9.77 33.89
CA PHE A 821 30.40 -9.82 33.31
C PHE A 821 30.05 -11.12 32.59
N GLY A 822 31.05 -11.91 32.19
CA GLY A 822 30.86 -13.21 31.55
C GLY A 822 30.15 -13.18 30.18
N PHE A 823 30.03 -14.37 29.61
CA PHE A 823 29.50 -14.64 28.28
C PHE A 823 28.47 -15.80 28.32
N ALA A 824 27.55 -15.81 27.35
CA ALA A 824 26.44 -16.76 27.24
C ALA A 824 26.84 -18.16 26.72
N SER A 825 28.01 -18.29 26.08
CA SER A 825 28.57 -19.55 25.57
C SER A 825 30.10 -19.62 25.77
N ALA A 826 30.66 -20.84 25.81
CA ALA A 826 32.11 -21.05 25.91
C ALA A 826 32.88 -20.52 24.69
N ALA A 827 32.30 -20.64 23.48
CA ALA A 827 32.92 -20.17 22.24
C ALA A 827 32.88 -18.63 22.10
N GLU A 828 32.02 -17.95 22.86
CA GLU A 828 32.06 -16.49 23.05
C GLU A 828 33.37 -16.11 23.75
N ARG A 829 33.53 -16.56 25.00
CA ARG A 829 34.72 -16.36 25.83
C ARG A 829 36.02 -16.61 25.04
N GLU A 830 36.07 -17.67 24.24
CA GLU A 830 37.27 -17.99 23.47
C GLU A 830 37.53 -17.06 22.28
N LYS A 831 36.49 -16.61 21.58
CA LYS A 831 36.63 -15.57 20.55
C LYS A 831 37.10 -14.26 21.18
N HIS A 832 36.49 -13.87 22.30
CA HIS A 832 36.93 -12.73 23.10
C HIS A 832 38.42 -12.83 23.51
N VAL A 833 38.88 -13.97 24.04
CA VAL A 833 40.29 -14.19 24.41
C VAL A 833 41.21 -14.07 23.18
N ARG A 834 40.86 -14.71 22.06
CA ARG A 834 41.63 -14.63 20.79
C ARG A 834 41.71 -13.22 20.22
N GLU A 835 40.67 -12.41 20.38
CA GLU A 835 40.59 -11.05 19.85
C GLU A 835 41.24 -9.99 20.79
N ASN A 836 41.33 -10.23 22.10
CA ASN A 836 41.68 -9.20 23.09
C ASN A 836 42.88 -9.51 24.00
N HIS A 837 43.40 -10.75 24.03
CA HIS A 837 44.49 -11.16 24.94
C HIS A 837 45.73 -11.74 24.23
N VAL A 838 45.83 -11.61 22.90
CA VAL A 838 47.02 -12.01 22.14
C VAL A 838 48.07 -10.90 22.19
N THR A 839 49.11 -11.10 23.01
CA THR A 839 50.29 -10.22 23.06
C THR A 839 51.24 -10.54 21.91
N THR A 840 51.73 -9.53 21.20
CA THR A 840 52.60 -9.72 20.03
C THR A 840 53.99 -10.24 20.40
N ALA A 841 54.33 -11.43 19.89
CA ALA A 841 55.70 -11.77 19.55
C ALA A 841 55.90 -11.44 18.07
N ILE A 842 56.59 -10.34 17.77
CA ILE A 842 57.05 -10.03 16.42
C ILE A 842 58.40 -10.73 16.23
N GLN A 843 58.54 -11.46 15.13
CA GLN A 843 59.81 -11.69 14.46
C GLN A 843 59.66 -11.21 13.02
N ASP A 844 60.73 -10.63 12.49
CA ASP A 844 60.65 -9.76 11.32
C ASP A 844 60.69 -10.50 9.97
N GLU A 845 60.17 -9.80 8.97
CA GLU A 845 60.32 -9.93 7.52
C GLU A 845 60.84 -11.25 6.90
N GLU A 846 60.02 -11.82 6.00
CA GLU A 846 60.51 -12.04 4.63
C GLU A 846 59.41 -11.73 3.60
N PHE A 847 59.80 -11.28 2.41
CA PHE A 847 58.87 -10.88 1.33
C PHE A 847 58.54 -12.11 0.46
N PRO A 848 57.30 -12.30 -0.05
CA PRO A 848 56.97 -13.44 -0.90
C PRO A 848 57.88 -13.49 -2.13
N THR A 849 58.46 -14.66 -2.40
CA THR A 849 59.40 -14.83 -3.52
C THR A 849 58.66 -14.93 -4.84
N ASP A 850 59.36 -14.76 -5.96
CA ASP A 850 58.75 -14.91 -7.30
C ASP A 850 58.12 -16.30 -7.51
N GLN A 851 58.61 -17.34 -6.83
CA GLN A 851 58.00 -18.68 -6.83
C GLN A 851 56.61 -18.72 -6.16
N ASP A 852 56.38 -17.88 -5.14
CA ASP A 852 55.07 -17.72 -4.50
C ASP A 852 54.09 -16.90 -5.37
N VAL A 853 54.64 -16.07 -6.26
CA VAL A 853 53.87 -15.34 -7.29
C VAL A 853 53.52 -16.27 -8.45
N GLU A 854 54.46 -17.04 -8.97
CA GLU A 854 54.24 -18.02 -10.05
C GLU A 854 53.21 -19.08 -9.68
N ARG A 855 53.28 -19.65 -8.46
CA ARG A 855 52.26 -20.59 -7.95
C ARG A 855 50.85 -20.01 -8.01
N ARG A 856 50.67 -18.72 -7.74
CA ARG A 856 49.35 -18.04 -7.78
C ARG A 856 48.87 -17.70 -9.18
N ILE A 857 49.71 -17.84 -10.21
CA ILE A 857 49.34 -17.62 -11.62
C ILE A 857 48.79 -18.91 -12.26
N MET A 858 49.11 -20.10 -11.74
CA MET A 858 48.69 -21.37 -12.33
C MET A 858 47.25 -21.80 -11.97
N ASP A 859 46.76 -21.46 -10.77
CA ASP A 859 45.48 -21.96 -10.23
C ASP A 859 44.20 -21.31 -10.81
N ASN A 860 44.21 -20.77 -12.03
CA ASN A 860 43.04 -20.03 -12.56
C ASN A 860 42.85 -19.98 -14.09
N HIS A 861 42.72 -21.13 -14.78
CA HIS A 861 41.65 -21.35 -15.79
C HIS A 861 41.57 -22.83 -16.27
N PRO A 862 40.45 -23.27 -16.92
CA PRO A 862 40.07 -24.69 -16.93
C PRO A 862 40.06 -25.40 -18.31
N VAL A 863 39.95 -26.73 -18.24
CA VAL A 863 39.59 -27.71 -19.31
C VAL A 863 40.64 -28.00 -20.41
N ALA A 864 41.20 -29.22 -20.42
CA ALA A 864 41.03 -30.20 -21.52
C ALA A 864 41.75 -31.55 -21.28
N ASP A 865 40.94 -32.61 -21.27
CA ASP A 865 41.16 -33.98 -21.76
C ASP A 865 42.58 -34.45 -22.20
N GLN A 866 43.15 -35.42 -21.45
CA GLN A 866 43.96 -36.54 -21.98
C GLN A 866 44.28 -37.62 -20.91
N ASN A 867 43.81 -38.84 -21.16
CA ASN A 867 44.50 -40.09 -20.79
C ASN A 867 45.55 -40.41 -21.91
N PRO A 868 46.54 -41.33 -21.76
CA PRO A 868 46.45 -42.57 -20.96
C PRO A 868 47.77 -43.08 -20.29
N ASP A 869 47.70 -44.33 -19.80
CA ASP A 869 48.76 -45.37 -19.67
C ASP A 869 49.88 -45.27 -18.60
N LEU A 870 49.92 -46.19 -17.59
CA LEU A 870 50.52 -47.56 -17.50
C LEU A 870 52.05 -47.52 -17.16
N GLU A 871 52.76 -48.51 -16.57
CA GLU A 871 52.54 -49.90 -16.08
C GLU A 871 53.65 -50.21 -15.02
N ILE A 872 53.74 -51.27 -14.18
CA ILE A 872 52.99 -52.50 -13.85
C ILE A 872 53.09 -52.72 -12.30
N SER A 873 52.09 -53.27 -11.60
CA SER A 873 52.08 -54.63 -10.97
C SER A 873 51.61 -54.53 -9.50
N CYS A 874 50.98 -55.51 -8.82
CA CYS A 874 50.23 -56.74 -9.15
C CYS A 874 49.49 -57.17 -7.85
N GLN A 875 48.39 -57.93 -7.79
CA GLN A 875 47.53 -58.57 -8.81
C GLN A 875 46.13 -58.87 -8.22
N GLU A 876 45.25 -59.47 -9.04
CA GLU A 876 44.16 -60.44 -8.77
C GLU A 876 43.76 -60.87 -7.33
N GLU A 877 42.49 -61.20 -7.02
CA GLU A 877 41.17 -60.84 -7.61
C GLU A 877 40.01 -61.37 -6.71
N SER A 878 38.75 -61.07 -7.09
CA SER A 878 37.48 -61.71 -6.67
C SER A 878 36.93 -61.42 -5.23
N MET A 879 35.61 -61.31 -4.99
CA MET A 879 34.49 -60.86 -5.85
C MET A 879 33.24 -60.48 -5.02
N VAL A 880 32.41 -59.58 -5.56
CA VAL A 880 30.95 -59.38 -5.29
C VAL A 880 30.49 -58.86 -3.91
N ASN A 881 29.98 -57.62 -3.95
CA ASN A 881 28.91 -57.00 -3.13
C ASN A 881 28.95 -57.05 -1.58
N SER A 882 29.35 -55.93 -0.96
CA SER A 882 28.65 -55.35 0.21
C SER A 882 29.13 -53.93 0.52
N THR A 883 28.22 -52.95 0.53
CA THR A 883 28.38 -51.65 1.20
C THR A 883 27.06 -51.26 1.87
N GLY A 884 27.10 -50.97 3.17
CA GLY A 884 25.89 -50.75 3.98
C GLY A 884 26.08 -51.15 5.44
N VAL A 885 26.94 -50.42 6.16
CA VAL A 885 27.07 -50.50 7.63
C VAL A 885 26.54 -49.20 8.22
N ALA A 886 25.95 -49.27 9.42
CA ALA A 886 25.06 -48.25 9.98
C ALA A 886 25.71 -47.33 11.04
N MET A 887 24.86 -46.53 11.70
CA MET A 887 25.12 -45.62 12.83
C MET A 887 25.81 -44.29 12.42
N GLU A 888 25.14 -43.13 12.53
CA GLU A 888 24.69 -42.40 13.75
C GLU A 888 25.84 -41.68 14.47
N GLN A 889 25.79 -40.34 14.54
CA GLN A 889 25.64 -39.58 15.81
C GLN A 889 25.45 -38.06 15.57
N SER A 890 25.17 -37.33 16.65
CA SER A 890 24.56 -35.98 16.70
C SER A 890 25.54 -34.84 17.05
N GLU A 891 25.03 -33.59 17.06
CA GLU A 891 25.50 -32.44 17.87
C GLU A 891 26.86 -31.78 17.53
N SER A 892 27.15 -30.49 17.81
CA SER A 892 26.34 -29.33 18.29
C SER A 892 27.00 -27.96 17.95
N GLU A 893 26.36 -26.86 18.38
CA GLU A 893 26.82 -25.44 18.45
C GLU A 893 28.09 -25.21 19.34
N PRO A 894 28.76 -24.01 19.47
CA PRO A 894 28.26 -22.59 19.35
C PRO A 894 29.23 -21.45 18.84
N GLU A 895 28.79 -20.16 18.82
CA GLU A 895 29.64 -18.92 18.59
C GLU A 895 29.83 -18.09 19.92
N SER A 896 30.19 -16.80 20.06
CA SER A 896 29.80 -15.52 19.39
C SER A 896 30.44 -14.17 19.89
N GLN A 897 30.52 -13.88 21.21
CA GLN A 897 30.65 -12.52 21.83
C GLN A 897 31.97 -12.25 22.62
N LEU A 898 32.42 -11.06 23.10
CA LEU A 898 32.25 -9.60 22.83
C LEU A 898 33.40 -8.82 23.59
N GLU A 899 33.67 -7.51 23.50
CA GLU A 899 32.89 -6.34 23.97
C GLU A 899 33.32 -4.99 23.34
N LEU A 900 32.91 -3.85 23.93
CA LEU A 900 32.43 -2.62 23.27
C LEU A 900 32.97 -1.35 23.97
N PRO A 901 32.95 -0.11 23.38
CA PRO A 901 31.87 0.49 22.55
C PRO A 901 32.36 1.16 21.23
N GLN A 902 31.54 1.69 20.30
CA GLN A 902 30.26 2.39 20.43
C GLN A 902 29.23 2.12 19.30
N VAL A 903 27.96 2.09 19.69
CA VAL A 903 26.71 2.34 18.94
C VAL A 903 26.76 2.30 17.40
N ARG A 904 26.40 1.14 16.82
CA ARG A 904 25.81 1.06 15.46
C ARG A 904 24.57 0.18 15.42
N ARG A 905 23.44 0.75 15.01
CA ARG A 905 22.15 0.03 14.87
C ARG A 905 22.17 -0.92 13.66
N GLN A 906 22.07 -2.23 13.90
CA GLN A 906 21.70 -3.25 12.90
C GLN A 906 20.56 -4.08 13.49
N LYS A 907 19.33 -3.95 12.98
CA LYS A 907 18.72 -4.71 11.88
C LYS A 907 18.47 -6.18 12.23
N ARG A 908 17.18 -6.53 12.35
CA ARG A 908 16.64 -7.89 12.51
C ARG A 908 17.24 -8.86 11.47
N PRO A 909 17.38 -10.16 11.78
CA PRO A 909 17.73 -11.16 10.78
C PRO A 909 16.70 -11.15 9.63
N ARG A 910 17.16 -11.45 8.42
CA ARG A 910 16.29 -11.70 7.26
C ARG A 910 16.21 -13.19 7.04
N GLN A 911 14.98 -13.70 7.06
CA GLN A 911 14.58 -14.97 6.47
C GLN A 911 15.14 -15.08 5.03
N THR A 912 15.69 -16.24 4.69
CA THR A 912 16.35 -16.53 3.40
C THR A 912 15.93 -17.91 2.93
N GLU A 913 15.17 -17.97 1.84
CA GLU A 913 14.37 -19.16 1.46
C GLU A 913 14.56 -19.57 0.00
N PHE A 914 15.58 -19.03 -0.68
CA PHE A 914 15.77 -19.20 -2.13
C PHE A 914 17.24 -19.52 -2.45
N GLU A 915 17.60 -20.80 -2.38
CA GLU A 915 18.85 -21.36 -2.89
C GLU A 915 18.77 -21.62 -4.40
N CYS A 916 19.92 -21.63 -5.08
CA CYS A 916 19.98 -21.98 -6.50
C CYS A 916 20.23 -23.49 -6.70
N PRO A 917 19.39 -24.21 -7.47
CA PRO A 917 19.55 -25.66 -7.72
C PRO A 917 20.77 -26.01 -8.58
N HIS A 918 21.58 -25.03 -8.98
CA HIS A 918 22.77 -25.21 -9.84
C HIS A 918 24.07 -24.69 -9.20
N CYS A 919 24.02 -23.99 -8.05
CA CYS A 919 25.19 -23.67 -7.23
C CYS A 919 24.77 -23.10 -5.85
N SER A 920 25.66 -23.11 -4.86
CA SER A 920 25.42 -22.73 -3.46
C SER A 920 25.16 -21.22 -3.20
N ASN A 921 24.62 -20.48 -4.17
CA ASN A 921 24.27 -19.07 -4.03
C ASN A 921 22.87 -18.90 -3.40
N LEU A 922 22.81 -18.19 -2.28
CA LEU A 922 21.58 -17.93 -1.51
C LEU A 922 21.01 -16.52 -1.75
N TYR A 923 19.74 -16.44 -2.10
CA TYR A 923 19.08 -15.19 -2.50
C TYR A 923 18.01 -14.71 -1.51
N LYS A 924 18.09 -13.43 -1.15
CA LYS A 924 17.20 -12.79 -0.15
C LYS A 924 15.79 -12.44 -0.66
N LYS A 925 15.49 -12.73 -1.95
CA LYS A 925 14.17 -12.60 -2.61
C LYS A 925 14.15 -13.44 -3.89
N ARG A 926 13.02 -14.10 -4.16
CA ARG A 926 12.81 -14.98 -5.33
C ARG A 926 13.26 -14.40 -6.68
N TYR A 927 12.93 -13.14 -7.00
CA TYR A 927 13.34 -12.52 -8.28
C TYR A 927 14.87 -12.45 -8.47
N ASN A 928 15.67 -12.40 -7.40
CA ASN A 928 17.14 -12.42 -7.53
C ASN A 928 17.67 -13.82 -7.83
N LEU A 929 16.99 -14.87 -7.36
CA LEU A 929 17.25 -16.26 -7.77
C LEU A 929 16.85 -16.44 -9.24
N GLU A 930 15.63 -16.07 -9.62
CA GLU A 930 15.14 -16.19 -11.01
C GLU A 930 16.06 -15.44 -12.00
N SER A 931 16.54 -14.25 -11.63
CA SER A 931 17.51 -13.47 -12.41
C SER A 931 18.98 -13.95 -12.30
N HIS A 932 19.25 -14.96 -11.48
CA HIS A 932 20.50 -15.73 -11.44
C HIS A 932 20.40 -17.06 -12.19
N LEU A 933 19.23 -17.71 -12.26
CA LEU A 933 19.02 -18.89 -13.10
C LEU A 933 19.38 -18.61 -14.57
N GLN A 934 19.06 -17.40 -15.06
CA GLN A 934 19.51 -16.84 -16.35
C GLN A 934 21.05 -16.66 -16.50
N THR A 935 21.86 -17.06 -15.51
CA THR A 935 23.34 -17.15 -15.65
C THR A 935 23.85 -18.58 -15.77
N HIS A 936 22.99 -19.58 -15.52
CA HIS A 936 23.23 -20.99 -15.82
C HIS A 936 22.70 -21.38 -17.21
N GLU A 937 21.68 -20.68 -17.72
CA GLU A 937 21.23 -20.79 -19.10
C GLU A 937 22.31 -20.32 -20.09
N THR A 938 22.60 -21.13 -21.12
CA THR A 938 23.69 -20.88 -22.06
C THR A 938 23.38 -19.82 -23.14
N GLN A 939 22.14 -19.34 -23.22
CA GLN A 939 21.74 -18.31 -24.20
C GLN A 939 22.15 -16.89 -23.75
N ARG A 940 23.34 -16.46 -24.17
CA ARG A 940 23.83 -15.08 -23.96
C ARG A 940 23.31 -14.12 -25.03
N SER A 941 22.03 -13.84 -24.99
CA SER A 941 21.25 -13.15 -26.03
C SER A 941 21.62 -11.67 -26.31
N HIS A 942 22.57 -11.08 -25.58
CA HIS A 942 22.97 -9.68 -25.74
C HIS A 942 24.46 -9.55 -26.04
N VAL A 943 24.78 -9.33 -27.32
CA VAL A 943 26.15 -9.10 -27.82
C VAL A 943 26.43 -7.60 -27.89
N CYS A 944 27.66 -7.18 -27.62
CA CYS A 944 28.07 -5.78 -27.82
C CYS A 944 28.81 -5.56 -29.14
N ASP A 945 28.13 -4.94 -30.09
CA ASP A 945 28.60 -4.60 -31.45
C ASP A 945 29.93 -3.81 -31.49
N ARG A 946 30.38 -3.25 -30.36
CA ARG A 946 31.65 -2.50 -30.24
C ARG A 946 32.84 -3.32 -29.76
N CYS A 947 32.65 -4.50 -29.16
CA CYS A 947 33.76 -5.36 -28.71
C CYS A 947 33.42 -6.86 -28.54
N ASN A 948 32.29 -7.29 -29.10
CA ASN A 948 31.76 -8.66 -29.14
C ASN A 948 31.63 -9.38 -27.78
N LYS A 949 31.67 -8.66 -26.65
CA LYS A 949 31.35 -9.24 -25.33
C LYS A 949 29.86 -9.60 -25.24
N THR A 950 29.59 -10.79 -24.73
CA THR A 950 28.24 -11.36 -24.62
C THR A 950 27.76 -11.39 -23.17
N PHE A 951 26.48 -11.06 -22.96
CA PHE A 951 25.84 -10.96 -21.67
C PHE A 951 24.52 -11.74 -21.69
N SER A 952 24.20 -12.46 -20.62
CA SER A 952 22.89 -13.12 -20.48
C SER A 952 21.79 -12.17 -19.97
N ARG A 953 22.13 -10.93 -19.59
CA ARG A 953 21.21 -9.95 -19.01
C ARG A 953 21.29 -8.59 -19.70
N LEU A 954 20.12 -8.07 -20.10
CA LEU A 954 19.98 -6.80 -20.82
C LEU A 954 20.55 -5.60 -20.04
N ASP A 955 20.41 -5.59 -18.71
CA ASP A 955 20.91 -4.48 -17.87
C ASP A 955 22.43 -4.48 -17.70
N ASP A 956 23.07 -5.65 -17.70
CA ASP A 956 24.52 -5.76 -17.67
C ASP A 956 25.13 -5.39 -19.03
N TYR A 957 24.44 -5.75 -20.12
CA TYR A 957 24.71 -5.24 -21.47
C TYR A 957 24.61 -3.71 -21.55
N ARG A 958 23.47 -3.12 -21.15
CA ARG A 958 23.27 -1.66 -21.10
C ARG A 958 24.33 -0.96 -20.24
N ARG A 959 24.68 -1.53 -19.08
CA ARG A 959 25.73 -1.01 -18.19
C ARG A 959 27.11 -1.09 -18.84
N HIS A 960 27.37 -2.11 -19.66
CA HIS A 960 28.60 -2.23 -20.44
C HIS A 960 28.67 -1.22 -21.60
N LEU A 961 27.57 -0.89 -22.28
CA LEU A 961 27.56 0.16 -23.32
C LEU A 961 28.09 1.51 -22.79
N ASN A 962 27.78 1.86 -21.54
CA ASN A 962 28.31 3.06 -20.88
C ASN A 962 29.83 3.04 -20.64
N THR A 963 30.53 1.91 -20.81
CA THR A 963 31.99 1.87 -20.79
C THR A 963 32.61 2.34 -22.12
N HIS A 964 31.87 2.25 -23.23
CA HIS A 964 32.30 2.69 -24.56
C HIS A 964 32.08 4.19 -24.83
N THR A 965 31.35 4.90 -23.97
CA THR A 965 31.10 6.35 -24.11
C THR A 965 32.07 7.21 -23.29
N GLY A 966 32.84 6.61 -22.38
CA GLY A 966 33.83 7.32 -21.53
C GLY A 966 33.25 8.34 -20.53
N ALA A 967 31.92 8.48 -20.47
CA ALA A 967 31.23 9.57 -19.77
C ALA A 967 31.37 9.46 -18.23
N LYS A 968 32.24 10.29 -17.64
CA LYS A 968 32.53 10.32 -16.20
C LYS A 968 31.64 11.31 -15.44
N ASN A 969 30.34 11.08 -15.48
CA ASN A 969 29.32 12.04 -15.02
C ASN A 969 29.24 12.22 -13.49
N PHE A 970 29.89 11.35 -12.70
CA PHE A 970 29.79 11.38 -11.23
C PHE A 970 31.07 11.96 -10.62
N VAL A 971 31.06 13.23 -10.19
CA VAL A 971 32.24 13.93 -9.67
C VAL A 971 32.23 13.98 -8.14
N CYS A 972 33.37 13.71 -7.51
CA CYS A 972 33.58 13.93 -6.08
C CYS A 972 33.80 15.43 -5.79
N ARG A 973 32.73 16.24 -5.89
CA ARG A 973 32.72 17.66 -5.50
C ARG A 973 31.31 18.09 -5.08
N GLY A 974 31.23 19.02 -4.14
CA GLY A 974 30.04 19.83 -3.86
C GLY A 974 30.42 21.14 -3.18
N GLU A 975 29.43 21.84 -2.62
CA GLU A 975 29.59 23.06 -1.83
C GLU A 975 28.91 22.89 -0.46
N LEU A 976 29.42 23.56 0.56
CA LEU A 976 28.91 23.59 1.93
C LEU A 976 28.01 24.82 2.14
N GLU A 977 27.18 24.82 3.18
CA GLU A 977 26.28 25.93 3.52
C GLU A 977 26.99 27.28 3.78
N ASN A 978 28.28 27.24 4.10
CA ASN A 978 29.15 28.42 4.26
C ASN A 978 29.86 28.85 2.97
N GLY A 979 29.46 28.32 1.80
CA GLY A 979 30.00 28.64 0.48
C GLY A 979 31.33 27.97 0.13
N ASN A 980 31.93 27.18 1.02
CA ASN A 980 33.21 26.50 0.72
C ASN A 980 33.00 25.22 -0.09
N PRO A 981 33.81 24.95 -1.12
CA PRO A 981 33.74 23.70 -1.87
C PRO A 981 34.34 22.52 -1.08
N TRP A 982 33.71 21.35 -1.19
CA TRP A 982 34.23 20.08 -0.66
C TRP A 982 34.44 19.06 -1.79
N GLY A 983 35.23 18.01 -1.52
CA GLY A 983 35.55 16.95 -2.47
C GLY A 983 36.87 17.15 -3.24
N CYS A 984 37.37 16.10 -3.90
CA CYS A 984 38.65 16.10 -4.61
C CYS A 984 38.56 16.28 -6.14
N GLY A 985 37.39 16.60 -6.69
CA GLY A 985 37.17 16.84 -8.12
C GLY A 985 37.32 15.62 -9.04
N LYS A 986 37.52 14.41 -8.50
CA LYS A 986 37.71 13.19 -9.30
C LYS A 986 36.39 12.72 -9.90
N SER A 987 36.39 12.46 -11.21
CA SER A 987 35.21 12.06 -11.99
C SER A 987 35.18 10.55 -12.24
N PHE A 988 34.00 9.94 -12.06
CA PHE A 988 33.75 8.51 -12.18
C PHE A 988 32.62 8.24 -13.17
N ALA A 989 32.69 7.10 -13.88
CA ALA A 989 31.66 6.70 -14.85
C ALA A 989 30.37 6.16 -14.21
N ARG A 990 30.39 5.84 -12.91
CA ARG A 990 29.26 5.23 -12.19
C ARG A 990 29.19 5.70 -10.73
N ALA A 991 27.97 5.90 -10.23
CA ALA A 991 27.70 6.30 -8.84
C ALA A 991 28.23 5.29 -7.79
N ASP A 992 28.21 3.99 -8.09
CA ASP A 992 28.74 2.96 -7.17
C ASP A 992 30.27 3.00 -7.07
N THR A 993 30.95 3.47 -8.12
CA THR A 993 32.41 3.67 -8.11
C THR A 993 32.77 4.94 -7.32
N LEU A 994 31.97 6.02 -7.46
CA LEU A 994 32.07 7.20 -6.60
C LEU A 994 31.82 6.83 -5.11
N LYS A 995 30.84 5.96 -4.84
CA LYS A 995 30.59 5.46 -3.48
C LYS A 995 31.78 4.68 -2.91
N LYS A 996 32.36 3.73 -3.68
CA LYS A 996 33.59 3.03 -3.28
C LYS A 996 34.77 3.99 -3.06
N HIS A 997 34.85 5.08 -3.82
CA HIS A 997 35.83 6.13 -3.56
C HIS A 997 35.56 6.80 -2.20
N HIS A 998 34.33 7.22 -1.88
CA HIS A 998 33.96 7.77 -0.57
C HIS A 998 34.20 6.79 0.60
N GLU A 999 34.16 5.48 0.35
CA GLU A 999 34.47 4.44 1.34
C GLU A 999 35.99 4.24 1.57
N SER A 1000 36.85 4.74 0.66
CA SER A 1000 38.32 4.67 0.75
C SER A 1000 38.94 5.76 1.67
N ARG A 1001 40.18 5.56 2.15
CA ARG A 1001 40.89 6.54 3.01
C ARG A 1001 40.92 7.96 2.43
N VAL A 1002 41.10 8.10 1.11
CA VAL A 1002 41.14 9.40 0.42
C VAL A 1002 39.75 10.01 0.31
N GLY A 1003 38.74 9.24 -0.11
CA GLY A 1003 37.38 9.76 -0.28
C GLY A 1003 36.61 9.98 1.03
N ARG A 1004 37.00 9.33 2.14
CA ARG A 1004 36.49 9.67 3.48
C ARG A 1004 36.86 11.09 3.89
N ALA A 1005 38.12 11.50 3.65
CA ALA A 1005 38.56 12.87 3.88
C ALA A 1005 37.76 13.87 3.01
N CYS A 1006 37.44 13.51 1.77
CA CYS A 1006 36.61 14.33 0.88
C CYS A 1006 35.20 14.61 1.42
N ILE A 1007 34.59 13.69 2.18
CA ILE A 1007 33.24 13.85 2.75
C ILE A 1007 33.24 14.14 4.26
N GLN A 1008 34.40 14.33 4.88
CA GLN A 1008 34.54 14.41 6.34
C GLN A 1008 33.75 15.59 6.94
N HIS A 1009 33.73 16.74 6.26
CA HIS A 1009 32.98 17.92 6.71
C HIS A 1009 31.45 17.74 6.65
N LEU A 1010 30.94 16.91 5.73
CA LEU A 1010 29.50 16.57 5.67
C LEU A 1010 29.06 15.71 6.85
N GLN A 1011 29.99 14.95 7.44
CA GLN A 1011 29.74 14.08 8.60
C GLN A 1011 29.82 14.83 9.94
N GLN A 1012 30.02 16.16 9.91
CA GLN A 1012 30.10 17.04 11.08
C GLN A 1012 28.89 17.98 11.22
N GLN A 1013 27.87 17.84 10.36
CA GLN A 1013 26.63 18.65 10.37
C GLN A 1013 25.37 17.86 10.81
N PHE A 1014 25.54 16.69 11.44
CA PHE A 1014 24.45 15.84 11.96
C PHE A 1014 24.85 15.14 13.27
#